data_AF-A0A242CWD8-F1
#
_entry.id   AF-A0A242CWD8-F1
#
_cell.length_a   1.000
_cell.length_b   1.000
_cell.length_c   1.000
_cell.angle_alpha   90.00
_cell.angle_beta   90.00
_cell.angle_gamma   90.00
#
_symmetry.space_group_name_H-M   'P 1'
#
loop_
_entity.id
_entity.type
_entity.pdbx_description
1 polymer ?
#
loop_
_entity_poly.entity_id
_entity_poly.type
_entity_poly.pdbx_seq_one_letter_code
_entity_poly.pdbx_strand_id
1 'polypeptide(L)'
;MKNKLFTLFGTFLTVLFIIFVANSTKVLAAESPFPYESTNAGNYIGNGVANGDTYNYSYTSTSQIPVDSEGFVNYQDQAYVKKTVKANPQKQGLFDVTLDIKGNQLPHPPLDVVLVIDYSSSMQGEKLTNTLKGLQEFGTELGDSLSNGVVQIGIVAYNRDMYSTNGFTNDMNELQNFLTSTAQSHTGTFIQKGLIAGQELLLNQGRPNAEKILIHIGDGSANRSYLPAVGATSYPNTGEITDYNGFHTANYVKDFQTTSEKFNTSDTISDSNGTKVEKEIVTDATLGTTVALKESGITTYSIGTAPTARGEYIARNIADKESHYRPIDENLLELGDALKTIINAVTKTIPNGTVTDPMGKDILLQGSGNFSKTNYSATGWKKDSDGNWQSTKVLTRNLEVNEQNQVITLSNFALGANERITVTYQIRLNTEATDFKGEFWYFCNQRTTLDPTSTGSSLLDFPIPSIKAPTVKLSLEKQWKDAPEAVIPDKIDYQVIRTPLITPAAWTASDTLSLTKEKNFKATLSTVPILSVNNDLPLYNNAGETISYSVNEVNIPEGFDFSLNQENNHFTLINTYKETSTSTTESSSSESTSQSSTSDSNSSESSTTVVTSTESTVIETSESSRKPAVIKTTSASGKSYPKTNDERASKIWMLIGTSLLGASLYLLKKFN
;
A
#
# COMPACT_ATOMS: atom_id res chain seq x y z
N MET A 1 -11.51 -14.72 -48.79
CA MET A 1 -12.45 -14.07 -47.85
C MET A 1 -11.80 -13.56 -46.54
N LYS A 2 -10.74 -14.17 -46.00
CA LYS A 2 -10.16 -13.80 -44.68
C LYS A 2 -9.79 -12.30 -44.50
N ASN A 3 -9.25 -11.61 -45.51
CA ASN A 3 -8.77 -10.23 -45.34
C ASN A 3 -9.85 -9.12 -45.39
N LYS A 4 -11.09 -9.41 -45.80
CA LYS A 4 -12.18 -8.39 -45.83
C LYS A 4 -12.95 -8.28 -44.51
N LEU A 5 -12.90 -9.29 -43.65
CA LEU A 5 -13.58 -9.26 -42.35
C LEU A 5 -12.80 -8.43 -41.31
N PHE A 6 -11.47 -8.50 -41.37
CA PHE A 6 -10.56 -7.78 -40.46
C PHE A 6 -10.62 -6.26 -40.62
N THR A 7 -10.75 -5.78 -41.86
CA THR A 7 -10.84 -4.34 -42.19
C THR A 7 -12.19 -3.74 -41.76
N LEU A 8 -13.28 -4.51 -41.83
CA LEU A 8 -14.61 -4.05 -41.42
C LEU A 8 -14.75 -3.93 -39.89
N PHE A 9 -14.11 -4.83 -39.13
CA PHE A 9 -14.10 -4.77 -37.66
C PHE A 9 -13.30 -3.56 -37.13
N GLY A 10 -12.15 -3.25 -37.75
CA GLY A 10 -11.33 -2.09 -37.37
C GLY A 10 -12.02 -0.74 -37.58
N THR A 11 -12.86 -0.63 -38.61
CA THR A 11 -13.65 0.59 -38.88
C THR A 11 -14.85 0.77 -37.95
N PHE A 12 -15.47 -0.33 -37.48
CA PHE A 12 -16.59 -0.23 -36.53
C PHE A 12 -16.10 0.20 -35.13
N LEU A 13 -14.95 -0.32 -34.71
CA LEU A 13 -14.35 -0.01 -33.41
C LEU A 13 -13.90 1.46 -33.29
N THR A 14 -13.44 2.06 -34.40
CA THR A 14 -13.01 3.47 -34.46
C THR A 14 -14.18 4.45 -34.45
N VAL A 15 -15.32 4.11 -35.05
CA VAL A 15 -16.53 4.95 -35.01
C VAL A 15 -17.15 4.97 -33.60
N LEU A 16 -17.19 3.84 -32.89
CA LEU A 16 -17.61 3.78 -31.48
C LEU A 16 -16.69 4.61 -30.57
N PHE A 17 -15.39 4.62 -30.85
CA PHE A 17 -14.41 5.43 -30.09
C PHE A 17 -14.67 6.95 -30.21
N ILE A 18 -15.11 7.42 -31.39
CA ILE A 18 -15.42 8.85 -31.61
C ILE A 18 -16.71 9.27 -30.89
N ILE A 19 -17.72 8.39 -30.84
CA ILE A 19 -19.00 8.69 -30.17
C ILE A 19 -18.84 8.69 -28.63
N PHE A 20 -18.00 7.81 -28.07
CA PHE A 20 -17.78 7.74 -26.62
C PHE A 20 -16.97 8.94 -26.06
N VAL A 21 -16.15 9.58 -26.89
CA VAL A 21 -15.41 10.81 -26.52
C VAL A 21 -16.32 12.04 -26.39
N ALA A 22 -17.51 12.02 -27.02
CA ALA A 22 -18.42 13.17 -27.04
C ALA A 22 -19.32 13.30 -25.78
N ASN A 23 -19.50 12.23 -25.00
CA ASN A 23 -20.51 12.17 -23.92
C ASN A 23 -19.93 11.79 -22.54
N SER A 24 -18.67 12.12 -22.25
CA SER A 24 -18.11 12.00 -20.90
C SER A 24 -18.58 13.16 -20.00
N THR A 25 -19.63 12.92 -19.22
CA THR A 25 -20.02 13.83 -18.12
C THR A 25 -18.86 13.96 -17.13
N LYS A 26 -18.46 15.21 -16.84
CA LYS A 26 -17.33 15.49 -15.95
C LYS A 26 -17.64 15.03 -14.53
N VAL A 27 -17.06 13.91 -14.09
CA VAL A 27 -16.87 13.65 -12.66
C VAL A 27 -15.88 14.68 -12.14
N LEU A 28 -16.37 15.64 -11.38
CA LEU A 28 -15.53 16.63 -10.72
C LEU A 28 -14.72 15.92 -9.63
N ALA A 29 -13.44 15.65 -9.92
CA ALA A 29 -12.51 15.25 -8.87
C ALA A 29 -12.46 16.38 -7.83
N ALA A 30 -12.81 16.05 -6.59
CA ALA A 30 -12.66 16.99 -5.48
C ALA A 30 -11.22 17.49 -5.42
N GLU A 31 -11.06 18.79 -5.16
CA GLU A 31 -9.74 19.37 -4.91
C GLU A 31 -9.15 18.71 -3.66
N SER A 32 -7.82 18.50 -3.62
CA SER A 32 -7.18 17.97 -2.42
C SER A 32 -7.52 18.86 -1.22
N PRO A 33 -7.91 18.29 -0.06
CA PRO A 33 -8.31 19.09 1.09
C PRO A 33 -7.16 19.92 1.68
N PHE A 34 -5.91 19.56 1.36
CA PHE A 34 -4.71 20.20 1.85
C PHE A 34 -4.31 21.43 1.02
N PRO A 35 -3.91 22.55 1.66
CA PRO A 35 -3.36 23.70 0.96
C PRO A 35 -1.92 23.39 0.52
N TYR A 36 -1.67 23.38 -0.80
CA TYR A 36 -0.32 23.25 -1.36
C TYR A 36 0.15 24.58 -1.94
N GLU A 37 1.44 24.84 -1.81
CA GLU A 37 2.13 26.03 -2.33
C GLU A 37 3.26 25.61 -3.28
N SER A 38 3.44 26.40 -4.34
CA SER A 38 4.59 26.35 -5.23
C SER A 38 5.22 27.73 -5.27
N THR A 39 6.43 27.88 -4.72
CA THR A 39 7.16 29.14 -4.67
C THR A 39 8.58 28.96 -5.19
N ASN A 40 9.38 30.03 -5.20
CA ASN A 40 10.81 29.95 -5.57
C ASN A 40 11.61 29.02 -4.64
N ALA A 41 11.12 28.77 -3.41
CA ALA A 41 11.71 27.83 -2.47
C ALA A 41 11.25 26.37 -2.68
N GLY A 42 10.36 26.11 -3.64
CA GLY A 42 9.88 24.78 -3.99
C GLY A 42 8.41 24.54 -3.74
N ASN A 43 8.04 23.26 -3.71
CA ASN A 43 6.67 22.78 -3.57
C ASN A 43 6.50 22.10 -2.21
N TYR A 44 5.53 22.55 -1.43
CA TYR A 44 5.28 22.08 -0.07
C TYR A 44 3.83 22.33 0.35
N ILE A 45 3.44 21.76 1.48
CA ILE A 45 2.10 21.93 2.08
C ILE A 45 2.06 23.21 2.93
N GLY A 46 1.21 24.18 2.61
CA GLY A 46 1.30 25.57 3.12
C GLY A 46 1.21 25.73 4.65
N ASN A 47 0.57 24.78 5.34
CA ASN A 47 0.52 24.74 6.81
C ASN A 47 1.41 23.64 7.43
N GLY A 48 2.52 23.31 6.78
CA GLY A 48 3.50 22.36 7.29
C GLY A 48 4.56 22.96 8.22
N VAL A 49 5.48 22.10 8.64
CA VAL A 49 6.58 22.37 9.57
C VAL A 49 7.87 21.82 8.98
N ALA A 50 8.86 22.69 8.83
CA ALA A 50 10.21 22.31 8.42
C ALA A 50 11.01 21.72 9.59
N ASN A 51 11.80 20.68 9.33
CA ASN A 51 12.78 20.13 10.24
C ASN A 51 14.00 19.64 9.43
N GLY A 52 15.08 20.43 9.42
CA GLY A 52 16.23 20.20 8.53
C GLY A 52 15.81 20.14 7.06
N ASP A 53 16.14 19.04 6.40
CA ASP A 53 15.83 18.77 4.99
C ASP A 53 14.46 18.10 4.77
N THR A 54 13.58 18.13 5.77
CA THR A 54 12.21 17.61 5.69
C THR A 54 11.16 18.67 5.97
N TYR A 55 9.99 18.52 5.35
CA TYR A 55 8.86 19.42 5.52
C TYR A 55 7.56 18.60 5.59
N ASN A 56 6.92 18.57 6.75
CA ASN A 56 5.78 17.71 7.05
C ASN A 56 4.50 18.52 7.28
N TYR A 57 3.32 17.94 7.08
CA TYR A 57 2.07 18.55 7.55
C TYR A 57 2.13 18.79 9.07
N SER A 58 1.59 19.91 9.55
CA SER A 58 1.68 20.26 10.99
C SER A 58 0.83 19.37 11.90
N TYR A 59 -0.17 18.66 11.35
CA TYR A 59 -1.19 17.95 12.12
C TYR A 59 -1.87 18.84 13.17
N THR A 60 -1.98 20.14 12.87
CA THR A 60 -2.85 21.04 13.62
C THR A 60 -4.25 20.98 13.04
N SER A 61 -5.25 20.78 13.90
CA SER A 61 -6.65 20.69 13.48
C SER A 61 -7.16 22.04 12.98
N THR A 62 -7.89 22.02 11.85
CA THR A 62 -8.56 23.20 11.28
C THR A 62 -10.03 22.88 11.01
N SER A 63 -10.85 23.88 10.77
CA SER A 63 -12.27 23.68 10.42
C SER A 63 -12.49 22.97 9.07
N GLN A 64 -11.46 22.93 8.20
CA GLN A 64 -11.50 22.27 6.89
C GLN A 64 -10.84 20.88 6.90
N ILE A 65 -9.84 20.71 7.77
CA ILE A 65 -9.06 19.47 7.91
C ILE A 65 -9.06 19.12 9.40
N PRO A 66 -10.05 18.35 9.88
CA PRO A 66 -10.07 17.89 11.26
C PRO A 66 -8.92 16.92 11.51
N VAL A 67 -8.28 17.07 12.65
CA VAL A 67 -7.19 16.20 13.12
C VAL A 67 -7.53 15.73 14.54
N ASP A 68 -7.29 14.45 14.83
CA ASP A 68 -7.54 13.86 16.15
C ASP A 68 -6.43 14.16 17.18
N SER A 69 -6.61 13.65 18.40
CA SER A 69 -5.64 13.83 19.50
C SER A 69 -4.31 13.11 19.32
N GLU A 70 -4.21 12.16 18.38
CA GLU A 70 -2.98 11.43 18.04
C GLU A 70 -2.26 12.03 16.80
N GLY A 71 -2.83 13.12 16.25
CA GLY A 71 -2.30 13.81 15.09
C GLY A 71 -2.53 13.03 13.79
N PHE A 72 -3.72 12.47 13.57
CA PHE A 72 -4.17 11.89 12.31
C PHE A 72 -5.27 12.75 11.67
N VAL A 73 -5.24 12.90 10.35
CA VAL A 73 -6.35 13.52 9.60
C VAL A 73 -7.57 12.62 9.69
N ASN A 74 -8.68 13.17 10.16
CA ASN A 74 -9.92 12.45 10.43
C ASN A 74 -10.92 12.58 9.28
N TYR A 75 -11.22 11.49 8.57
CA TYR A 75 -12.28 11.48 7.56
C TYR A 75 -13.61 11.06 8.18
N GLN A 76 -14.24 11.96 8.94
CA GLN A 76 -15.57 11.78 9.54
C GLN A 76 -15.72 10.47 10.33
N ASP A 77 -14.68 10.11 11.07
CA ASP A 77 -14.55 8.88 11.85
C ASP A 77 -14.61 7.58 11.02
N GLN A 78 -14.66 7.65 9.68
CA GLN A 78 -14.53 6.51 8.76
C GLN A 78 -13.08 5.99 8.75
N ALA A 79 -12.10 6.87 8.66
CA ALA A 79 -10.69 6.50 8.66
C ALA A 79 -9.81 7.66 9.14
N TYR A 80 -8.66 7.30 9.69
CA TYR A 80 -7.65 8.23 10.17
C TYR A 80 -6.35 7.97 9.43
N VAL A 81 -5.82 9.00 8.76
CA VAL A 81 -4.59 8.88 7.96
C VAL A 81 -3.51 9.87 8.38
N LYS A 82 -2.27 9.43 8.28
CA LYS A 82 -1.09 10.24 8.56
C LYS A 82 0.05 9.80 7.66
N LYS A 83 0.74 10.77 7.08
CA LYS A 83 1.94 10.58 6.26
C LYS A 83 3.04 11.53 6.69
N THR A 84 4.23 11.00 6.92
CA THR A 84 5.39 11.80 7.35
C THR A 84 6.66 11.36 6.63
N VAL A 85 7.64 12.26 6.55
CA VAL A 85 9.00 11.98 6.10
C VAL A 85 10.00 12.42 7.16
N LYS A 86 11.06 11.63 7.36
CA LYS A 86 12.16 11.93 8.28
C LYS A 86 13.49 11.66 7.59
N ALA A 87 14.46 12.56 7.73
CA ALA A 87 15.83 12.31 7.28
C ALA A 87 16.45 11.17 8.11
N ASN A 88 17.09 10.22 7.44
CA ASN A 88 17.76 9.11 8.10
C ASN A 88 19.05 9.62 8.80
N PRO A 89 19.19 9.47 10.13
CA PRO A 89 20.29 10.09 10.87
C PRO A 89 21.66 9.44 10.62
N GLN A 90 21.72 8.31 9.93
CA GLN A 90 22.94 7.54 9.67
C GLN A 90 23.37 7.55 8.19
N LYS A 91 22.49 7.97 7.29
CA LYS A 91 22.71 7.88 5.84
C LYS A 91 22.29 9.20 5.17
N GLN A 92 23.29 9.98 4.77
CA GLN A 92 23.11 11.24 4.05
C GLN A 92 22.18 11.08 2.84
N GLY A 93 21.25 12.02 2.66
CA GLY A 93 20.30 12.06 1.54
C GLY A 93 19.29 10.92 1.48
N LEU A 94 19.18 10.09 2.52
CA LEU A 94 18.18 9.03 2.64
C LEU A 94 17.05 9.50 3.56
N PHE A 95 15.81 9.25 3.18
CA PHE A 95 14.64 9.67 3.92
C PHE A 95 13.67 8.51 4.13
N ASP A 96 13.22 8.35 5.37
CA ASP A 96 12.20 7.38 5.77
C ASP A 96 10.82 8.03 5.61
N VAL A 97 9.97 7.49 4.73
CA VAL A 97 8.57 7.93 4.55
C VAL A 97 7.66 6.92 5.21
N THR A 98 6.79 7.39 6.10
CA THR A 98 5.85 6.56 6.87
C THR A 98 4.41 6.89 6.50
N LEU A 99 3.64 5.84 6.23
CA LEU A 99 2.18 5.82 6.13
C LEU A 99 1.61 5.18 7.40
N ASP A 100 0.81 5.92 8.15
CA ASP A 100 0.02 5.41 9.27
C ASP A 100 -1.47 5.47 8.89
N ILE A 101 -2.16 4.33 8.95
CA ILE A 101 -3.59 4.20 8.71
C ILE A 101 -4.23 3.58 9.95
N LYS A 102 -5.19 4.28 10.54
CA LYS A 102 -5.99 3.80 11.68
C LYS A 102 -7.47 3.71 11.27
N GLY A 103 -8.10 2.59 11.62
CA GLY A 103 -9.52 2.38 11.40
C GLY A 103 -10.38 2.96 12.53
N ASN A 104 -11.68 2.77 12.41
CA ASN A 104 -12.62 2.99 13.49
C ASN A 104 -13.70 1.89 13.51
N GLN A 105 -14.56 1.92 14.52
CA GLN A 105 -15.76 1.12 14.55
C GLN A 105 -16.90 1.94 13.93
N LEU A 106 -17.66 1.34 13.02
CA LEU A 106 -18.95 1.91 12.62
C LEU A 106 -19.86 1.94 13.86
N PRO A 107 -20.68 2.99 14.09
CA PRO A 107 -21.70 2.95 15.13
C PRO A 107 -22.73 1.87 14.82
N HIS A 108 -22.48 0.65 15.30
CA HIS A 108 -23.30 -0.53 15.05
C HIS A 108 -23.87 -1.06 16.39
N PRO A 109 -25.09 -1.64 16.38
CA PRO A 109 -25.55 -2.45 17.51
C PRO A 109 -24.58 -3.62 17.77
N PRO A 110 -24.57 -4.23 18.96
CA PRO A 110 -23.89 -5.52 19.14
C PRO A 110 -24.33 -6.54 18.07
N LEU A 111 -23.48 -7.50 17.73
CA LEU A 111 -23.80 -8.51 16.71
C LEU A 111 -24.06 -9.87 17.35
N ASP A 112 -25.18 -10.49 16.99
CA ASP A 112 -25.45 -11.91 17.27
C ASP A 112 -25.28 -12.68 15.96
N VAL A 113 -24.27 -13.54 15.89
CA VAL A 113 -23.93 -14.32 14.69
C VAL A 113 -24.27 -15.78 14.94
N VAL A 114 -25.12 -16.39 14.10
CA VAL A 114 -25.33 -17.84 14.11
C VAL A 114 -24.68 -18.47 12.89
N LEU A 115 -23.77 -19.40 13.14
CA LEU A 115 -23.22 -20.28 12.11
C LEU A 115 -24.16 -21.49 11.94
N VAL A 116 -24.81 -21.61 10.79
CA VAL A 116 -25.67 -22.75 10.43
C VAL A 116 -24.85 -23.69 9.55
N ILE A 117 -24.25 -24.70 10.17
CA ILE A 117 -23.23 -25.55 9.55
C ILE A 117 -23.85 -26.88 9.15
N ASP A 118 -23.68 -27.26 7.88
CA ASP A 118 -23.92 -28.62 7.42
C ASP A 118 -23.03 -29.56 8.21
N TYR A 119 -23.62 -30.52 8.90
CA TYR A 119 -22.95 -31.54 9.70
C TYR A 119 -23.33 -32.94 9.22
N SER A 120 -23.50 -33.08 7.91
CA SER A 120 -23.74 -34.37 7.25
C SER A 120 -22.54 -35.32 7.41
N SER A 121 -22.66 -36.55 6.89
CA SER A 121 -21.68 -37.62 7.06
C SER A 121 -20.27 -37.33 6.51
N SER A 122 -20.09 -36.26 5.73
CA SER A 122 -18.77 -35.84 5.24
C SER A 122 -17.97 -34.98 6.25
N MET A 123 -18.61 -34.49 7.31
CA MET A 123 -18.02 -33.55 8.27
C MET A 123 -17.24 -34.24 9.37
N GLN A 124 -16.17 -34.92 8.95
CA GLN A 124 -15.23 -35.66 9.79
C GLN A 124 -13.81 -35.48 9.24
N GLY A 125 -12.79 -35.87 10.00
CA GLY A 125 -11.39 -35.83 9.54
C GLY A 125 -10.93 -34.43 9.13
N GLU A 126 -10.47 -34.28 7.89
CA GLU A 126 -9.92 -33.03 7.35
C GLU A 126 -10.94 -31.88 7.37
N LYS A 127 -12.20 -32.11 6.95
CA LYS A 127 -13.23 -31.06 6.94
C LYS A 127 -13.49 -30.50 8.33
N LEU A 128 -13.59 -31.37 9.33
CA LEU A 128 -13.76 -30.97 10.73
C LEU A 128 -12.51 -30.22 11.24
N THR A 129 -11.32 -30.71 10.93
CA THR A 129 -10.05 -30.05 11.30
C THR A 129 -9.97 -28.63 10.74
N ASN A 130 -10.32 -28.44 9.46
CA ASN A 130 -10.36 -27.13 8.81
C ASN A 130 -11.50 -26.25 9.32
N THR A 131 -12.65 -26.83 9.70
CA THR A 131 -13.74 -26.10 10.37
C THR A 131 -13.28 -25.50 11.69
N LEU A 132 -12.65 -26.31 12.55
CA LEU A 132 -12.13 -25.86 13.85
C LEU A 132 -11.04 -24.80 13.69
N LYS A 133 -10.14 -24.98 12.72
CA LYS A 133 -9.11 -23.99 12.35
C LYS A 133 -9.75 -22.68 11.88
N GLY A 134 -10.70 -22.72 10.94
CA GLY A 134 -11.39 -21.54 10.44
C GLY A 134 -12.15 -20.78 11.53
N LEU A 135 -12.78 -21.52 12.44
CA LEU A 135 -13.43 -20.98 13.63
C LEU A 135 -12.43 -20.31 14.59
N GLN A 136 -11.28 -20.93 14.86
CA GLN A 136 -10.22 -20.34 15.69
C GLN A 136 -9.65 -19.05 15.04
N GLU A 137 -9.41 -19.07 13.74
CA GLU A 137 -8.95 -17.90 12.98
C GLU A 137 -9.98 -16.77 12.97
N PHE A 138 -11.27 -17.09 12.95
CA PHE A 138 -12.38 -16.14 13.05
C PHE A 138 -12.44 -15.46 14.42
N GLY A 139 -12.37 -16.25 15.51
CA GLY A 139 -12.28 -15.70 16.88
C GLY A 139 -11.05 -14.83 17.10
N THR A 140 -9.93 -15.17 16.47
CA THR A 140 -8.68 -14.38 16.51
C THR A 140 -8.82 -13.03 15.80
N GLU A 141 -9.57 -12.96 14.69
CA GLU A 141 -9.85 -11.70 13.98
C GLU A 141 -10.76 -10.79 14.81
N LEU A 142 -11.82 -11.36 15.38
CA LEU A 142 -12.76 -10.64 16.25
C LEU A 142 -12.08 -10.04 17.48
N GLY A 143 -11.17 -10.79 18.12
CA GLY A 143 -10.39 -10.31 19.27
C GLY A 143 -11.26 -9.69 20.35
N ASP A 144 -11.01 -8.40 20.64
CA ASP A 144 -11.71 -7.64 21.68
C ASP A 144 -13.21 -7.49 21.43
N SER A 145 -13.65 -7.55 20.16
CA SER A 145 -15.08 -7.55 19.82
C SER A 145 -15.77 -8.82 20.33
N LEU A 146 -15.08 -9.95 20.35
CA LEU A 146 -15.60 -11.19 20.94
C LEU A 146 -15.46 -11.16 22.46
N SER A 147 -14.26 -10.91 23.00
CA SER A 147 -14.02 -11.02 24.45
C SER A 147 -14.87 -10.05 25.28
N ASN A 148 -15.11 -8.83 24.79
CA ASN A 148 -16.01 -7.85 25.43
C ASN A 148 -17.50 -8.11 25.12
N GLY A 149 -17.83 -9.16 24.37
CA GLY A 149 -19.20 -9.54 24.03
C GLY A 149 -19.90 -8.59 23.06
N VAL A 150 -19.17 -7.75 22.31
CA VAL A 150 -19.77 -6.93 21.23
C VAL A 150 -20.35 -7.85 20.16
N VAL A 151 -19.56 -8.85 19.75
CA VAL A 151 -20.00 -9.99 18.94
C VAL A 151 -20.19 -11.18 19.86
N GLN A 152 -21.31 -11.88 19.72
CA GLN A 152 -21.53 -13.20 20.33
C GLN A 152 -21.92 -14.20 19.26
N ILE A 153 -21.51 -15.46 19.42
CA ILE A 153 -21.65 -16.50 18.40
C ILE A 153 -22.50 -17.65 18.95
N GLY A 154 -23.48 -18.09 18.15
CA GLY A 154 -24.16 -19.37 18.30
C GLY A 154 -23.81 -20.29 17.14
N ILE A 155 -23.94 -21.60 17.32
CA ILE A 155 -23.81 -22.58 16.23
C ILE A 155 -25.05 -23.46 16.20
N VAL A 156 -25.56 -23.70 15.00
CA VAL A 156 -26.53 -24.75 14.68
C VAL A 156 -25.87 -25.72 13.71
N ALA A 157 -25.64 -26.95 14.15
CA ALA A 157 -25.14 -28.03 13.32
C ALA A 157 -26.32 -28.91 12.88
N TYR A 158 -26.55 -29.06 11.58
CA TYR A 158 -27.70 -29.79 11.05
C TYR A 158 -27.31 -30.96 10.15
N ASN A 159 -28.13 -32.01 10.12
CA ASN A 159 -28.03 -33.08 9.13
C ASN A 159 -29.43 -33.65 8.83
N ARG A 160 -29.78 -34.86 9.27
CA ARG A 160 -31.20 -35.25 9.46
C ARG A 160 -31.75 -34.68 10.78
N ASP A 161 -30.88 -34.56 11.77
CA ASP A 161 -31.13 -34.04 13.10
C ASP A 161 -30.62 -32.59 13.18
N MET A 162 -30.72 -31.98 14.37
CA MET A 162 -30.23 -30.64 14.63
C MET A 162 -29.66 -30.59 16.06
N TYR A 163 -28.50 -29.97 16.18
CA TYR A 163 -27.83 -29.66 17.43
C TYR A 163 -27.58 -28.16 17.46
N SER A 164 -27.76 -27.49 18.60
CA SER A 164 -27.41 -26.09 18.75
C SER A 164 -26.57 -25.85 20.01
N THR A 165 -25.81 -24.76 20.02
CA THR A 165 -25.27 -24.20 21.26
C THR A 165 -26.41 -23.83 22.22
N ASN A 166 -26.11 -23.78 23.52
CA ASN A 166 -27.05 -23.32 24.54
C ASN A 166 -27.08 -21.78 24.58
N GLY A 167 -27.65 -21.18 23.53
CA GLY A 167 -27.64 -19.74 23.31
C GLY A 167 -26.38 -19.27 22.58
N PHE A 168 -26.02 -18.00 22.82
CA PHE A 168 -24.83 -17.35 22.29
C PHE A 168 -23.72 -17.32 23.34
N THR A 169 -22.48 -17.49 22.89
CA THR A 169 -21.28 -17.41 23.72
C THR A 169 -20.22 -16.49 23.09
N ASN A 170 -19.28 -16.05 23.91
CA ASN A 170 -18.03 -15.43 23.48
C ASN A 170 -16.79 -16.29 23.76
N ASP A 171 -16.97 -17.53 24.26
CA ASP A 171 -15.85 -18.47 24.44
C ASP A 171 -15.67 -19.36 23.21
N MET A 172 -14.55 -19.19 22.52
CA MET A 172 -14.15 -20.03 21.38
C MET A 172 -13.96 -21.51 21.76
N ASN A 173 -13.70 -21.82 23.03
CA ASN A 173 -13.59 -23.20 23.50
C ASN A 173 -14.96 -23.88 23.58
N GLU A 174 -16.01 -23.17 24.03
CA GLU A 174 -17.37 -23.71 24.03
C GLU A 174 -17.85 -24.02 22.61
N LEU A 175 -17.55 -23.16 21.64
CA LEU A 175 -17.89 -23.37 20.22
C LEU A 175 -17.14 -24.59 19.63
N GLN A 176 -15.86 -24.76 19.95
CA GLN A 176 -15.08 -25.93 19.51
C GLN A 176 -15.52 -27.22 20.22
N ASN A 177 -15.84 -27.15 21.51
CA ASN A 177 -16.36 -28.27 22.29
C ASN A 177 -17.73 -28.72 21.77
N PHE A 178 -18.60 -27.77 21.41
CA PHE A 178 -19.88 -28.07 20.76
C PHE A 178 -19.68 -28.88 19.47
N LEU A 179 -18.80 -28.44 18.57
CA LEU A 179 -18.53 -29.13 17.30
C LEU A 179 -17.88 -30.51 17.47
N THR A 180 -17.01 -30.68 18.48
CA THR A 180 -16.26 -31.93 18.69
C THR A 180 -16.95 -32.95 19.58
N SER A 181 -17.83 -32.49 20.49
CA SER A 181 -18.35 -33.32 21.60
C SER A 181 -19.88 -33.30 21.74
N THR A 182 -20.59 -32.35 21.12
CA THR A 182 -22.06 -32.24 21.21
C THR A 182 -22.74 -32.52 19.87
N ALA A 183 -22.32 -31.83 18.81
CA ALA A 183 -22.81 -32.07 17.45
C ALA A 183 -22.29 -33.42 16.93
N GLN A 184 -23.16 -34.19 16.29
CA GLN A 184 -22.81 -35.50 15.71
C GLN A 184 -23.00 -35.49 14.20
N SER A 185 -21.98 -35.97 13.47
CA SER A 185 -22.06 -36.15 12.02
C SER A 185 -22.96 -37.36 11.68
N HIS A 186 -24.01 -37.14 10.87
CA HIS A 186 -24.99 -38.17 10.47
C HIS A 186 -25.39 -38.03 9.00
N THR A 187 -26.03 -39.05 8.41
CA THR A 187 -26.53 -38.95 7.03
C THR A 187 -27.79 -38.09 6.92
N GLY A 188 -27.89 -37.29 5.86
CA GLY A 188 -29.02 -36.39 5.59
C GLY A 188 -28.61 -34.91 5.65
N THR A 189 -29.30 -34.10 4.86
CA THR A 189 -29.02 -32.68 4.63
C THR A 189 -30.36 -31.94 4.63
N PHE A 190 -30.88 -31.68 5.83
CA PHE A 190 -32.16 -31.05 6.11
C PHE A 190 -31.95 -29.55 6.38
N ILE A 191 -31.47 -28.82 5.36
CA ILE A 191 -31.08 -27.40 5.43
C ILE A 191 -32.17 -26.56 6.11
N GLN A 192 -33.43 -26.80 5.75
CA GLN A 192 -34.60 -26.12 6.32
C GLN A 192 -34.66 -26.19 7.86
N LYS A 193 -34.32 -27.34 8.46
CA LYS A 193 -34.27 -27.52 9.92
C LYS A 193 -33.14 -26.71 10.55
N GLY A 194 -31.98 -26.65 9.89
CA GLY A 194 -30.86 -25.80 10.32
C GLY A 194 -31.18 -24.31 10.26
N LEU A 195 -31.78 -23.84 9.15
CA LEU A 195 -32.17 -22.43 8.98
C LEU A 195 -33.22 -21.98 10.01
N ILE A 196 -34.24 -22.79 10.25
CA ILE A 196 -35.29 -22.49 11.25
C ILE A 196 -34.71 -22.48 12.66
N ALA A 197 -33.89 -23.47 13.04
CA ALA A 197 -33.23 -23.46 14.34
C ALA A 197 -32.26 -22.28 14.51
N GLY A 198 -31.58 -21.83 13.44
CA GLY A 198 -30.74 -20.63 13.45
C GLY A 198 -31.54 -19.34 13.64
N GLN A 199 -32.71 -19.24 13.00
CA GLN A 199 -33.68 -18.16 13.20
C GLN A 199 -34.21 -18.14 14.64
N GLU A 200 -34.66 -19.28 15.16
CA GLU A 200 -35.15 -19.42 16.53
C GLU A 200 -34.07 -19.07 17.56
N LEU A 201 -32.81 -19.44 17.33
CA LEU A 201 -31.69 -19.05 18.19
C LEU A 201 -31.52 -17.52 18.20
N LEU A 202 -31.45 -16.87 17.03
CA LEU A 202 -31.31 -15.41 16.90
C LEU A 202 -32.46 -14.61 17.53
N LEU A 203 -33.69 -15.08 17.36
CA LEU A 203 -34.91 -14.39 17.80
C LEU A 203 -35.25 -14.65 19.27
N ASN A 204 -35.09 -15.89 19.76
CA ASN A 204 -35.53 -16.27 21.11
C ASN A 204 -34.41 -16.19 22.17
N GLN A 205 -33.14 -16.32 21.77
CA GLN A 205 -32.00 -16.36 22.68
C GLN A 205 -30.95 -15.26 22.40
N GLY A 206 -31.05 -14.57 21.27
CA GLY A 206 -30.22 -13.41 20.98
C GLY A 206 -30.70 -12.14 21.71
N ARG A 207 -29.83 -11.15 21.80
CA ARG A 207 -30.08 -9.88 22.49
C ARG A 207 -31.07 -9.00 21.71
N PRO A 208 -32.05 -8.34 22.36
CA PRO A 208 -33.07 -7.54 21.65
C PRO A 208 -32.52 -6.33 20.87
N ASN A 209 -31.36 -5.81 21.27
CA ASN A 209 -30.72 -4.63 20.68
C ASN A 209 -29.54 -4.97 19.75
N ALA A 210 -29.35 -6.26 19.41
CA ALA A 210 -28.28 -6.71 18.53
C ALA A 210 -28.76 -6.88 17.08
N GLU A 211 -27.90 -6.58 16.11
CA GLU A 211 -28.13 -6.99 14.72
C GLU A 211 -27.95 -8.51 14.61
N LYS A 212 -28.78 -9.12 13.75
CA LYS A 212 -28.94 -10.58 13.63
C LYS A 212 -28.35 -11.05 12.32
N ILE A 213 -27.27 -11.84 12.42
CA ILE A 213 -26.56 -12.37 11.26
C ILE A 213 -26.64 -13.90 11.28
N LEU A 214 -27.10 -14.49 10.17
CA LEU A 214 -27.07 -15.93 9.96
C LEU A 214 -26.09 -16.25 8.83
N ILE A 215 -25.11 -17.10 9.10
CA ILE A 215 -24.12 -17.56 8.10
C ILE A 215 -24.32 -19.05 7.88
N HIS A 216 -24.92 -19.42 6.75
CA HIS A 216 -25.01 -20.81 6.31
C HIS A 216 -23.66 -21.28 5.77
N ILE A 217 -23.24 -22.50 6.10
CA ILE A 217 -22.00 -23.13 5.62
C ILE A 217 -22.35 -24.56 5.16
N GLY A 218 -22.33 -24.82 3.86
CA GLY A 218 -22.67 -26.14 3.31
C GLY A 218 -22.68 -26.19 1.78
N ASP A 219 -22.83 -27.39 1.22
CA ASP A 219 -22.80 -27.62 -0.25
C ASP A 219 -24.16 -27.35 -0.93
N GLY A 220 -25.19 -27.01 -0.13
CA GLY A 220 -26.56 -26.76 -0.59
C GLY A 220 -27.33 -28.01 -1.02
N SER A 221 -26.83 -29.23 -0.81
CA SER A 221 -27.43 -30.48 -1.30
C SER A 221 -28.64 -30.95 -0.48
N ALA A 222 -29.65 -30.10 -0.30
CA ALA A 222 -30.89 -30.42 0.40
C ALA A 222 -31.53 -31.72 -0.11
N ASN A 223 -31.75 -32.68 0.80
CA ASN A 223 -32.40 -33.98 0.51
C ASN A 223 -33.56 -34.30 1.46
N ARG A 224 -33.88 -33.39 2.41
CA ARG A 224 -35.01 -33.46 3.34
C ARG A 224 -35.67 -32.09 3.52
N SER A 225 -36.99 -32.07 3.61
CA SER A 225 -37.79 -30.90 3.96
C SER A 225 -38.99 -31.27 4.84
N TYR A 226 -39.51 -30.32 5.60
CA TYR A 226 -40.77 -30.45 6.32
C TYR A 226 -41.95 -30.53 5.33
N LEU A 227 -43.05 -31.14 5.78
CA LEU A 227 -44.31 -31.03 5.05
C LEU A 227 -44.85 -29.59 5.16
N PRO A 228 -45.45 -29.02 4.10
CA PRO A 228 -46.20 -27.77 4.20
C PRO A 228 -47.30 -27.87 5.27
N ALA A 229 -47.59 -26.77 5.97
CA ALA A 229 -48.70 -26.71 6.91
C ALA A 229 -50.04 -27.02 6.21
N VAL A 230 -51.02 -27.54 6.95
CA VAL A 230 -52.36 -27.82 6.40
C VAL A 230 -53.01 -26.49 6.03
N GLY A 231 -53.25 -26.28 4.73
CA GLY A 231 -53.74 -25.00 4.21
C GLY A 231 -52.66 -23.92 4.04
N ALA A 232 -51.37 -24.28 4.03
CA ALA A 232 -50.27 -23.35 3.72
C ALA A 232 -50.53 -22.59 2.42
N THR A 233 -50.29 -21.28 2.44
CA THR A 233 -50.46 -20.44 1.24
C THR A 233 -49.31 -20.69 0.27
N SER A 234 -49.64 -20.96 -0.99
CA SER A 234 -48.69 -21.00 -2.09
C SER A 234 -48.55 -19.60 -2.70
N TYR A 235 -47.33 -19.11 -2.78
CA TYR A 235 -46.97 -17.80 -3.30
C TYR A 235 -46.32 -17.96 -4.68
N PRO A 236 -46.73 -17.20 -5.71
CA PRO A 236 -45.97 -17.14 -6.95
C PRO A 236 -44.61 -16.47 -6.68
N ASN A 237 -43.55 -16.97 -7.32
CA ASN A 237 -42.25 -16.28 -7.28
C ASN A 237 -42.28 -15.06 -8.20
N THR A 238 -42.18 -13.88 -7.61
CA THR A 238 -42.11 -12.58 -8.31
C THR A 238 -40.73 -11.94 -8.26
N GLY A 239 -39.72 -12.68 -7.80
CA GLY A 239 -38.32 -12.26 -7.70
C GLY A 239 -37.69 -12.52 -6.33
N GLU A 240 -38.42 -13.10 -5.39
CA GLU A 240 -37.93 -13.41 -4.03
C GLU A 240 -36.92 -14.56 -4.05
N ILE A 241 -37.04 -15.44 -5.05
CA ILE A 241 -36.07 -16.50 -5.38
C ILE A 241 -35.51 -16.21 -6.77
N THR A 242 -34.19 -16.01 -6.86
CA THR A 242 -33.48 -15.71 -8.12
C THR A 242 -33.05 -17.00 -8.81
N ASP A 243 -33.51 -17.20 -10.04
CA ASP A 243 -33.16 -18.32 -10.91
C ASP A 243 -31.65 -18.42 -11.15
N TYR A 244 -31.12 -19.65 -11.19
CA TYR A 244 -29.69 -19.88 -11.38
C TYR A 244 -29.41 -21.22 -12.08
N ASN A 245 -28.46 -21.24 -13.03
CA ASN A 245 -28.02 -22.44 -13.77
C ASN A 245 -29.15 -23.33 -14.34
N GLY A 246 -30.28 -22.73 -14.72
CA GLY A 246 -31.45 -23.45 -15.26
C GLY A 246 -32.40 -24.03 -14.20
N PHE A 247 -32.11 -23.83 -12.91
CA PHE A 247 -33.06 -24.08 -11.82
C PHE A 247 -33.95 -22.86 -11.60
N HIS A 248 -35.23 -23.12 -11.36
CA HIS A 248 -36.30 -22.14 -11.20
C HIS A 248 -37.36 -22.69 -10.24
N THR A 249 -37.86 -21.83 -9.36
CA THR A 249 -38.98 -22.12 -8.46
C THR A 249 -40.14 -21.20 -8.84
N ALA A 250 -41.20 -21.77 -9.41
CA ALA A 250 -42.35 -20.99 -9.90
C ALA A 250 -43.29 -20.53 -8.78
N ASN A 251 -43.44 -21.37 -7.75
CA ASN A 251 -44.24 -21.06 -6.56
C ASN A 251 -43.55 -21.68 -5.34
N TYR A 252 -43.69 -21.05 -4.16
CA TYR A 252 -43.15 -21.56 -2.90
C TYR A 252 -44.18 -21.45 -1.77
N VAL A 253 -43.91 -22.12 -0.65
CA VAL A 253 -44.71 -22.05 0.58
C VAL A 253 -43.81 -21.65 1.74
N LYS A 254 -44.33 -20.90 2.72
CA LYS A 254 -43.55 -20.42 3.89
C LYS A 254 -43.89 -21.13 5.19
N ASP A 255 -45.11 -21.68 5.30
CA ASP A 255 -45.60 -22.33 6.51
C ASP A 255 -45.39 -23.85 6.44
N PHE A 256 -44.72 -24.41 7.46
CA PHE A 256 -44.32 -25.81 7.51
C PHE A 256 -44.65 -26.48 8.85
N GLN A 257 -44.78 -27.80 8.84
CA GLN A 257 -45.07 -28.62 10.02
C GLN A 257 -43.79 -28.90 10.83
N THR A 258 -43.16 -27.87 11.40
CA THR A 258 -41.83 -27.95 12.03
C THR A 258 -41.75 -28.89 13.24
N THR A 259 -42.87 -29.11 13.92
CA THR A 259 -43.02 -30.03 15.07
C THR A 259 -43.44 -31.45 14.70
N SER A 260 -43.65 -31.74 13.41
CA SER A 260 -44.03 -33.06 12.93
C SER A 260 -42.80 -33.96 12.76
N GLU A 261 -42.93 -35.22 13.17
CA GLU A 261 -41.90 -36.23 12.85
C GLU A 261 -41.88 -36.57 11.35
N LYS A 262 -42.97 -36.29 10.62
CA LYS A 262 -43.06 -36.57 9.17
C LYS A 262 -42.28 -35.54 8.36
N PHE A 263 -41.57 -36.02 7.35
CA PHE A 263 -40.80 -35.17 6.43
C PHE A 263 -40.85 -35.72 5.00
N ASN A 264 -40.54 -34.86 4.04
CA ASN A 264 -40.29 -35.20 2.64
C ASN A 264 -38.81 -35.50 2.45
N THR A 265 -38.47 -36.47 1.60
CA THR A 265 -37.08 -36.80 1.24
C THR A 265 -36.91 -37.11 -0.24
N SER A 266 -35.78 -36.70 -0.83
CA SER A 266 -35.44 -37.10 -2.19
C SER A 266 -34.77 -38.48 -2.29
N ASP A 267 -34.30 -39.00 -1.15
CA ASP A 267 -33.45 -40.17 -1.09
C ASP A 267 -34.28 -41.40 -0.69
N THR A 268 -33.90 -42.58 -1.17
CA THR A 268 -34.52 -43.82 -0.71
C THR A 268 -33.97 -44.16 0.67
N ILE A 269 -34.80 -44.07 1.71
CA ILE A 269 -34.44 -44.33 3.10
C ILE A 269 -35.36 -45.37 3.75
N SER A 270 -34.93 -45.98 4.86
CA SER A 270 -35.70 -46.97 5.63
C SER A 270 -36.62 -46.38 6.70
N ASP A 271 -36.62 -45.07 6.86
CA ASP A 271 -37.36 -44.32 7.88
C ASP A 271 -38.82 -44.12 7.43
N SER A 272 -39.77 -44.72 8.15
CA SER A 272 -41.20 -44.69 7.82
C SER A 272 -41.86 -43.31 7.96
N ASN A 273 -41.21 -42.36 8.63
CA ASN A 273 -41.68 -40.98 8.71
C ASN A 273 -41.31 -40.16 7.46
N GLY A 274 -40.39 -40.66 6.62
CA GLY A 274 -39.98 -40.04 5.37
C GLY A 274 -40.84 -40.43 4.18
N THR A 275 -41.48 -39.45 3.54
CA THR A 275 -42.16 -39.63 2.25
C THR A 275 -41.20 -39.32 1.12
N LYS A 276 -40.96 -40.30 0.22
CA LYS A 276 -40.11 -40.07 -0.95
C LYS A 276 -40.82 -39.15 -1.96
N VAL A 277 -40.13 -38.09 -2.37
CA VAL A 277 -40.59 -37.07 -3.32
C VAL A 277 -39.48 -36.74 -4.32
N GLU A 278 -39.81 -35.98 -5.36
CA GLU A 278 -38.80 -35.44 -6.29
C GLU A 278 -37.93 -34.35 -5.63
N LYS A 279 -36.73 -34.11 -6.17
CA LYS A 279 -35.72 -33.21 -5.58
C LYS A 279 -36.17 -31.75 -5.58
N GLU A 280 -37.01 -31.40 -6.55
CA GLU A 280 -37.62 -30.10 -6.75
C GLU A 280 -38.54 -29.75 -5.56
N ILE A 281 -39.32 -30.71 -5.07
CA ILE A 281 -40.23 -30.52 -3.91
C ILE A 281 -39.43 -30.20 -2.63
N VAL A 282 -38.28 -30.84 -2.43
CA VAL A 282 -37.37 -30.53 -1.31
C VAL A 282 -36.70 -29.16 -1.49
N THR A 283 -36.34 -28.82 -2.73
CA THR A 283 -35.67 -27.57 -3.10
C THR A 283 -36.61 -26.37 -2.89
N ASP A 284 -37.82 -26.41 -3.44
CA ASP A 284 -38.82 -25.35 -3.33
C ASP A 284 -39.26 -25.13 -1.86
N ALA A 285 -39.36 -26.20 -1.08
CA ALA A 285 -39.63 -26.10 0.36
C ALA A 285 -38.48 -25.40 1.13
N THR A 286 -37.22 -25.74 0.80
CA THR A 286 -36.03 -25.10 1.41
C THR A 286 -35.95 -23.62 1.05
N LEU A 287 -36.23 -23.29 -0.22
CA LEU A 287 -36.24 -21.91 -0.72
C LEU A 287 -37.41 -21.10 -0.14
N GLY A 288 -38.58 -21.72 0.09
CA GLY A 288 -39.69 -21.09 0.78
C GLY A 288 -39.35 -20.68 2.22
N THR A 289 -38.66 -21.54 2.99
CA THR A 289 -38.11 -21.15 4.30
C THR A 289 -37.03 -20.07 4.18
N THR A 290 -36.24 -20.08 3.11
CA THR A 290 -35.25 -19.03 2.85
C THR A 290 -35.90 -17.66 2.64
N VAL A 291 -37.04 -17.59 1.93
CA VAL A 291 -37.82 -16.35 1.81
C VAL A 291 -38.36 -15.92 3.18
N ALA A 292 -38.98 -16.83 3.94
CA ALA A 292 -39.49 -16.54 5.29
C ALA A 292 -38.39 -16.06 6.27
N LEU A 293 -37.18 -16.59 6.14
CA LEU A 293 -36.01 -16.17 6.91
C LEU A 293 -35.63 -14.71 6.60
N LYS A 294 -35.53 -14.33 5.32
CA LYS A 294 -35.25 -12.95 4.90
C LYS A 294 -36.35 -11.97 5.32
N GLU A 295 -37.61 -12.38 5.20
CA GLU A 295 -38.77 -11.58 5.64
C GLU A 295 -38.74 -11.27 7.15
N SER A 296 -38.06 -12.08 7.97
CA SER A 296 -37.88 -11.80 9.41
C SER A 296 -36.84 -10.71 9.73
N GLY A 297 -36.18 -10.14 8.72
CA GLY A 297 -35.21 -9.05 8.89
C GLY A 297 -33.83 -9.49 9.37
N ILE A 298 -33.52 -10.79 9.30
CA ILE A 298 -32.19 -11.34 9.60
C ILE A 298 -31.30 -11.17 8.36
N THR A 299 -30.09 -10.63 8.55
CA THR A 299 -29.07 -10.54 7.50
C THR A 299 -28.49 -11.93 7.25
N THR A 300 -28.68 -12.49 6.05
CA THR A 300 -28.24 -13.85 5.71
C THR A 300 -27.04 -13.88 4.76
N TYR A 301 -26.06 -14.71 5.09
CA TYR A 301 -24.89 -15.04 4.26
C TYR A 301 -24.88 -16.54 3.98
N SER A 302 -24.23 -16.95 2.89
CA SER A 302 -24.00 -18.37 2.60
C SER A 302 -22.61 -18.63 2.03
N ILE A 303 -21.89 -19.52 2.70
CA ILE A 303 -20.60 -20.07 2.28
C ILE A 303 -20.87 -21.42 1.61
N GLY A 304 -20.77 -21.45 0.28
CA GLY A 304 -21.02 -22.65 -0.54
C GLY A 304 -19.81 -23.56 -0.59
N THR A 305 -19.89 -24.78 -0.06
CA THR A 305 -18.73 -25.67 0.10
C THR A 305 -18.64 -26.66 -1.07
N ALA A 306 -17.94 -26.28 -2.14
CA ALA A 306 -17.93 -26.97 -3.44
C ALA A 306 -19.34 -27.44 -3.93
N PRO A 307 -20.33 -26.53 -4.01
CA PRO A 307 -21.72 -26.90 -4.22
C PRO A 307 -21.98 -27.48 -5.62
N THR A 308 -22.94 -28.40 -5.72
CA THR A 308 -23.49 -28.81 -7.02
C THR A 308 -24.28 -27.67 -7.67
N ALA A 309 -24.58 -27.73 -8.97
CA ALA A 309 -25.33 -26.65 -9.63
C ALA A 309 -26.71 -26.33 -8.98
N ARG A 310 -27.39 -27.35 -8.41
CA ARG A 310 -28.62 -27.14 -7.61
C ARG A 310 -28.30 -26.65 -6.19
N GLY A 311 -27.23 -27.16 -5.59
CA GLY A 311 -26.77 -26.70 -4.28
C GLY A 311 -26.36 -25.23 -4.28
N GLU A 312 -25.75 -24.76 -5.37
CA GLU A 312 -25.39 -23.36 -5.58
C GLU A 312 -26.63 -22.49 -5.78
N TYR A 313 -27.64 -22.96 -6.52
CA TYR A 313 -28.94 -22.27 -6.61
C TYR A 313 -29.57 -22.08 -5.22
N ILE A 314 -29.54 -23.10 -4.35
CA ILE A 314 -30.00 -23.00 -2.97
C ILE A 314 -29.12 -22.03 -2.16
N ALA A 315 -27.80 -22.23 -2.15
CA ALA A 315 -26.86 -21.44 -1.36
C ALA A 315 -26.84 -19.95 -1.73
N ARG A 316 -26.93 -19.61 -3.02
CA ARG A 316 -27.08 -18.22 -3.49
C ARG A 316 -28.36 -17.59 -2.98
N ASN A 317 -29.47 -18.34 -3.03
CA ASN A 317 -30.74 -17.84 -2.53
C ASN A 317 -30.78 -17.75 -1.01
N ILE A 318 -30.02 -18.56 -0.25
CA ILE A 318 -29.89 -18.39 1.22
C ILE A 318 -29.33 -17.01 1.58
N ALA A 319 -28.35 -16.50 0.83
CA ALA A 319 -27.84 -15.14 1.00
C ALA A 319 -28.93 -14.08 0.68
N ASP A 320 -29.00 -13.00 1.46
CA ASP A 320 -29.98 -11.92 1.26
C ASP A 320 -29.74 -11.15 -0.06
N LYS A 321 -28.47 -11.05 -0.48
CA LYS A 321 -28.00 -10.47 -1.75
C LYS A 321 -26.82 -11.27 -2.32
N GLU A 322 -26.57 -11.12 -3.63
CA GLU A 322 -25.50 -11.81 -4.35
C GLU A 322 -24.10 -11.63 -3.69
N SER A 323 -23.78 -10.44 -3.17
CA SER A 323 -22.49 -10.18 -2.52
C SER A 323 -22.33 -10.82 -1.12
N HIS A 324 -23.36 -11.50 -0.61
CA HIS A 324 -23.33 -12.27 0.64
C HIS A 324 -23.19 -13.79 0.40
N TYR A 325 -23.09 -14.22 -0.85
CA TYR A 325 -22.72 -15.58 -1.22
C TYR A 325 -21.22 -15.67 -1.55
N ARG A 326 -20.53 -16.69 -1.03
CA ARG A 326 -19.13 -17.01 -1.39
C ARG A 326 -18.93 -18.52 -1.52
N PRO A 327 -18.48 -19.05 -2.67
CA PRO A 327 -18.02 -20.42 -2.76
C PRO A 327 -16.63 -20.58 -2.13
N ILE A 328 -16.37 -21.75 -1.54
CA ILE A 328 -15.04 -22.22 -1.09
C ILE A 328 -14.84 -23.69 -1.50
N ASP A 329 -13.63 -24.20 -1.27
CA ASP A 329 -13.25 -25.60 -1.53
C ASP A 329 -14.06 -26.63 -0.72
N GLU A 330 -14.03 -27.88 -1.16
CA GLU A 330 -14.80 -28.95 -0.51
C GLU A 330 -14.32 -29.28 0.91
N ASN A 331 -13.06 -28.97 1.24
CA ASN A 331 -12.41 -29.31 2.51
C ASN A 331 -12.36 -28.13 3.50
N LEU A 332 -12.99 -27.00 3.17
CA LEU A 332 -13.15 -25.84 4.06
C LEU A 332 -11.84 -25.12 4.42
N LEU A 333 -10.80 -25.24 3.59
CA LEU A 333 -9.49 -24.60 3.81
C LEU A 333 -9.60 -23.07 3.91
N GLU A 334 -10.49 -22.47 3.12
CA GLU A 334 -10.73 -21.02 3.09
C GLU A 334 -11.77 -20.52 4.13
N LEU A 335 -12.38 -21.40 4.94
CA LEU A 335 -13.52 -21.03 5.80
C LEU A 335 -13.20 -19.86 6.75
N GLY A 336 -11.99 -19.86 7.33
CA GLY A 336 -11.53 -18.78 8.20
C GLY A 336 -11.54 -17.43 7.49
N ASP A 337 -11.01 -17.35 6.27
CA ASP A 337 -10.97 -16.10 5.49
C ASP A 337 -12.34 -15.69 4.97
N ALA A 338 -13.23 -16.63 4.65
CA ALA A 338 -14.62 -16.36 4.31
C ALA A 338 -15.36 -15.69 5.49
N LEU A 339 -15.26 -16.26 6.69
CA LEU A 339 -15.86 -15.70 7.91
C LEU A 339 -15.28 -14.33 8.29
N LYS A 340 -13.96 -14.15 8.19
CA LYS A 340 -13.29 -12.84 8.41
C LYS A 340 -13.80 -11.78 7.44
N THR A 341 -13.97 -12.12 6.16
CA THR A 341 -14.45 -11.18 5.13
C THR A 341 -15.86 -10.69 5.47
N ILE A 342 -16.76 -11.60 5.86
CA ILE A 342 -18.14 -11.29 6.25
C ILE A 342 -18.15 -10.34 7.46
N ILE A 343 -17.43 -10.67 8.53
CA ILE A 343 -17.54 -9.90 9.79
C ILE A 343 -16.80 -8.56 9.72
N ASN A 344 -15.70 -8.47 8.97
CA ASN A 344 -14.98 -7.22 8.79
C ASN A 344 -15.85 -6.21 8.03
N ALA A 345 -16.66 -6.66 7.05
CA ALA A 345 -17.60 -5.81 6.32
C ALA A 345 -18.69 -5.14 7.18
N VAL A 346 -18.99 -5.67 8.37
CA VAL A 346 -19.99 -5.12 9.30
C VAL A 346 -19.40 -4.50 10.57
N THR A 347 -18.20 -4.92 11.01
CA THR A 347 -17.56 -4.41 12.25
C THR A 347 -16.49 -3.33 12.02
N LYS A 348 -15.88 -3.27 10.84
CA LYS A 348 -14.73 -2.39 10.56
C LYS A 348 -15.08 -1.29 9.56
N THR A 349 -14.65 -0.06 9.81
CA THR A 349 -14.81 1.04 8.82
C THR A 349 -13.88 0.91 7.61
N ILE A 350 -12.76 0.20 7.78
CA ILE A 350 -11.86 -0.21 6.70
C ILE A 350 -11.95 -1.75 6.62
N PRO A 351 -12.95 -2.31 5.91
CA PRO A 351 -13.10 -3.76 5.80
C PRO A 351 -12.12 -4.40 4.80
N ASN A 352 -11.68 -3.65 3.80
CA ASN A 352 -10.72 -4.08 2.78
C ASN A 352 -10.00 -2.86 2.19
N GLY A 353 -9.01 -2.36 2.92
CA GLY A 353 -8.25 -1.17 2.58
C GLY A 353 -7.26 -1.39 1.44
N THR A 354 -7.17 -0.41 0.54
CA THR A 354 -6.09 -0.27 -0.45
C THR A 354 -5.49 1.13 -0.36
N VAL A 355 -4.17 1.27 -0.43
CA VAL A 355 -3.48 2.56 -0.57
C VAL A 355 -2.71 2.59 -1.88
N THR A 356 -2.83 3.68 -2.62
CA THR A 356 -2.00 3.95 -3.81
C THR A 356 -1.08 5.13 -3.52
N ASP A 357 0.23 4.93 -3.70
CA ASP A 357 1.25 5.90 -3.32
C ASP A 357 2.36 6.09 -4.40
N PRO A 358 2.16 7.00 -5.37
CA PRO A 358 3.13 7.28 -6.43
C PRO A 358 4.25 8.20 -5.92
N MET A 359 5.51 7.93 -6.27
CA MET A 359 6.63 8.83 -5.95
C MET A 359 6.53 10.18 -6.69
N GLY A 360 7.09 11.23 -6.08
CA GLY A 360 7.13 12.59 -6.64
C GLY A 360 8.08 12.72 -7.83
N LYS A 361 8.04 13.87 -8.53
CA LYS A 361 9.05 14.18 -9.56
C LYS A 361 10.42 14.21 -8.88
N ASP A 362 11.41 13.58 -9.52
CA ASP A 362 12.80 13.51 -9.08
C ASP A 362 13.01 12.77 -7.75
N ILE A 363 12.01 12.02 -7.26
CA ILE A 363 12.13 11.15 -6.08
C ILE A 363 12.47 9.73 -6.52
N LEU A 364 13.48 9.14 -5.88
CA LEU A 364 14.03 7.82 -6.16
C LEU A 364 13.64 6.83 -5.06
N LEU A 365 12.69 5.93 -5.34
CA LEU A 365 12.29 4.89 -4.40
C LEU A 365 13.40 3.83 -4.24
N GLN A 366 13.83 3.59 -3.00
CA GLN A 366 14.89 2.63 -2.73
C GLN A 366 14.38 1.20 -2.92
N GLY A 367 14.97 0.48 -3.88
CA GLY A 367 14.56 -0.87 -4.27
C GLY A 367 13.53 -0.95 -5.39
N SER A 368 13.18 0.16 -6.06
CA SER A 368 12.25 0.12 -7.21
C SER A 368 12.72 -0.86 -8.29
N GLY A 369 11.77 -1.56 -8.90
CA GLY A 369 11.98 -2.65 -9.86
C GLY A 369 12.32 -4.01 -9.21
N ASN A 370 12.73 -4.04 -7.94
CA ASN A 370 13.01 -5.26 -7.16
C ASN A 370 12.48 -5.14 -5.72
N PHE A 371 11.35 -4.44 -5.55
CA PHE A 371 10.86 -4.05 -4.22
C PHE A 371 10.35 -5.26 -3.44
N SER A 372 10.80 -5.39 -2.19
CA SER A 372 10.54 -6.57 -1.36
C SER A 372 10.48 -6.22 0.13
N LYS A 373 10.29 -7.23 0.99
CA LYS A 373 10.25 -7.09 2.46
C LYS A 373 11.54 -6.56 3.11
N THR A 374 12.62 -6.34 2.35
CA THR A 374 13.84 -5.66 2.82
C THR A 374 13.81 -4.15 2.56
N ASN A 375 12.89 -3.66 1.74
CA ASN A 375 12.79 -2.25 1.31
C ASN A 375 11.74 -1.45 2.09
N TYR A 376 10.90 -2.13 2.88
CA TYR A 376 9.91 -1.53 3.77
C TYR A 376 9.83 -2.27 5.10
N SER A 377 9.29 -1.59 6.11
CA SER A 377 8.77 -2.22 7.33
C SER A 377 7.24 -2.06 7.38
N ALA A 378 6.54 -3.03 7.94
CA ALA A 378 5.10 -2.98 8.17
C ALA A 378 4.77 -3.56 9.55
N THR A 379 4.01 -2.80 10.34
CA THR A 379 3.66 -3.17 11.73
C THR A 379 2.19 -2.88 11.98
N GLY A 380 1.47 -3.88 12.48
CA GLY A 380 0.12 -3.72 13.00
C GLY A 380 0.16 -3.30 14.47
N TRP A 381 -0.84 -2.55 14.91
CA TRP A 381 -1.00 -2.07 16.27
C TRP A 381 -2.45 -2.23 16.72
N LYS A 382 -2.66 -2.70 17.94
CA LYS A 382 -3.95 -2.64 18.65
C LYS A 382 -3.77 -1.88 19.96
N LYS A 383 -4.80 -1.17 20.45
CA LYS A 383 -4.77 -0.66 21.83
C LYS A 383 -5.12 -1.77 22.81
N ASP A 384 -4.45 -1.79 23.95
CA ASP A 384 -4.88 -2.54 25.14
C ASP A 384 -6.02 -1.84 25.88
N SER A 385 -6.51 -2.46 26.97
CA SER A 385 -7.58 -1.92 27.83
C SER A 385 -7.24 -0.57 28.46
N ASP A 386 -5.97 -0.25 28.62
CA ASP A 386 -5.48 1.01 29.17
C ASP A 386 -5.30 2.09 28.09
N GLY A 387 -5.57 1.75 26.82
CA GLY A 387 -5.50 2.64 25.67
C GLY A 387 -4.11 2.76 25.03
N ASN A 388 -3.15 1.91 25.40
CA ASN A 388 -1.78 1.97 24.89
C ASN A 388 -1.60 1.08 23.66
N TRP A 389 -0.83 1.56 22.67
CA TRP A 389 -0.60 0.83 21.42
C TRP A 389 0.39 -0.32 21.59
N GLN A 390 -0.10 -1.55 21.44
CA GLN A 390 0.68 -2.79 21.42
C GLN A 390 0.87 -3.29 19.99
N SER A 391 2.08 -3.71 19.63
CA SER A 391 2.38 -4.23 18.30
C SER A 391 1.77 -5.63 18.09
N THR A 392 1.16 -5.89 16.93
CA THR A 392 0.61 -7.18 16.55
C THR A 392 0.90 -7.53 15.09
N LYS A 393 1.02 -8.84 14.80
CA LYS A 393 1.13 -9.36 13.43
C LYS A 393 -0.22 -9.68 12.78
N VAL A 394 -1.32 -9.66 13.52
CA VAL A 394 -2.65 -10.03 13.00
C VAL A 394 -3.07 -9.09 11.85
N LEU A 395 -2.96 -7.78 12.06
CA LEU A 395 -3.38 -6.76 11.10
C LEU A 395 -2.50 -6.68 9.83
N THR A 396 -1.30 -7.25 9.86
CA THR A 396 -0.36 -7.29 8.73
C THR A 396 -0.15 -8.69 8.16
N ARG A 397 -0.89 -9.71 8.64
CA ARG A 397 -0.76 -11.10 8.18
C ARG A 397 -1.05 -11.25 6.69
N ASN A 398 -2.09 -10.57 6.22
CA ASN A 398 -2.57 -10.62 4.83
C ASN A 398 -2.22 -9.35 4.04
N LEU A 399 -1.54 -8.36 4.67
CA LEU A 399 -1.15 -7.11 4.04
C LEU A 399 -0.15 -7.38 2.90
N GLU A 400 -0.55 -7.00 1.69
CA GLU A 400 0.32 -6.98 0.52
C GLU A 400 0.91 -5.59 0.33
N VAL A 401 2.19 -5.55 -0.04
CA VAL A 401 2.92 -4.32 -0.37
C VAL A 401 3.65 -4.57 -1.67
N ASN A 402 3.15 -3.97 -2.74
CA ASN A 402 3.63 -4.14 -4.10
C ASN A 402 4.20 -2.83 -4.63
N GLU A 403 5.09 -2.91 -5.62
CA GLU A 403 5.65 -1.74 -6.30
C GLU A 403 5.62 -1.96 -7.81
N GLN A 404 5.21 -0.93 -8.55
CA GLN A 404 5.35 -0.91 -10.01
C GLN A 404 5.57 0.53 -10.48
N ASN A 405 6.62 0.76 -11.27
CA ASN A 405 6.93 2.06 -11.88
C ASN A 405 7.00 3.22 -10.86
N GLN A 406 7.63 3.01 -9.71
CA GLN A 406 7.69 3.94 -8.57
C GLN A 406 6.32 4.28 -7.96
N VAL A 407 5.35 3.36 -8.04
CA VAL A 407 4.09 3.43 -7.31
C VAL A 407 4.04 2.28 -6.31
N ILE A 408 3.98 2.60 -5.03
CA ILE A 408 3.71 1.62 -3.98
C ILE A 408 2.19 1.43 -3.87
N THR A 409 1.76 0.17 -3.78
CA THR A 409 0.38 -0.18 -3.48
C THR A 409 0.34 -1.04 -2.22
N LEU A 410 -0.47 -0.65 -1.25
CA LEU A 410 -0.84 -1.47 -0.09
C LEU A 410 -2.22 -2.08 -0.34
N SER A 411 -2.43 -3.35 -0.06
CA SER A 411 -3.74 -4.02 -0.24
C SER A 411 -4.01 -5.10 0.80
N ASN A 412 -5.27 -5.54 0.90
CA ASN A 412 -5.71 -6.70 1.71
C ASN A 412 -5.51 -6.52 3.23
N PHE A 413 -5.75 -5.30 3.75
CA PHE A 413 -5.75 -5.01 5.19
C PHE A 413 -7.14 -4.56 5.69
N ALA A 414 -7.47 -4.85 6.95
CA ALA A 414 -8.75 -4.48 7.55
C ALA A 414 -8.55 -3.88 8.96
N LEU A 415 -9.20 -2.75 9.26
CA LEU A 415 -9.00 -1.96 10.48
C LEU A 415 -10.34 -1.47 11.07
N GLY A 416 -10.61 -1.90 12.30
CA GLY A 416 -11.68 -1.40 13.17
C GLY A 416 -11.21 -0.32 14.15
N ALA A 417 -12.00 -0.06 15.20
CA ALA A 417 -11.58 0.81 16.29
C ALA A 417 -10.33 0.28 16.98
N ASN A 418 -9.47 1.20 17.40
CA ASN A 418 -8.20 0.89 18.08
C ASN A 418 -7.25 -0.01 17.25
N GLU A 419 -7.45 -0.14 15.93
CA GLU A 419 -6.56 -0.88 15.02
C GLU A 419 -5.83 0.08 14.08
N ARG A 420 -4.52 -0.09 13.92
CA ARG A 420 -3.67 0.71 13.02
C ARG A 420 -2.64 -0.16 12.30
N ILE A 421 -2.32 0.15 11.05
CA ILE A 421 -1.04 -0.25 10.43
C ILE A 421 -0.13 0.96 10.23
N THR A 422 1.17 0.72 10.40
CA THR A 422 2.26 1.62 10.06
C THR A 422 3.10 0.93 8.98
N VAL A 423 3.32 1.58 7.84
CA VAL A 423 4.22 1.13 6.78
C VAL A 423 5.26 2.20 6.52
N THR A 424 6.55 1.85 6.57
CA THR A 424 7.66 2.78 6.31
C THR A 424 8.51 2.25 5.16
N TYR A 425 8.81 3.11 4.19
CA TYR A 425 9.70 2.84 3.06
C TYR A 425 10.74 3.97 2.92
N GLN A 426 11.76 3.78 2.09
CA GLN A 426 12.87 4.75 1.96
C GLN A 426 12.94 5.39 0.57
N ILE A 427 13.25 6.69 0.53
CA ILE A 427 13.46 7.46 -0.71
C ILE A 427 14.76 8.26 -0.67
N ARG A 428 15.20 8.71 -1.86
CA ARG A 428 16.23 9.73 -2.06
C ARG A 428 15.75 10.78 -3.05
N LEU A 429 16.34 11.97 -3.03
CA LEU A 429 16.17 12.96 -4.09
C LEU A 429 17.19 12.70 -5.21
N ASN A 430 16.78 12.87 -6.48
CA ASN A 430 17.64 12.77 -7.65
C ASN A 430 18.53 14.03 -7.80
N THR A 431 19.56 14.09 -6.96
CA THR A 431 20.60 15.15 -6.98
C THR A 431 21.43 15.19 -8.26
N GLU A 432 21.45 14.12 -9.04
CA GLU A 432 22.25 14.03 -10.26
C GLU A 432 21.51 14.53 -11.52
N ALA A 433 20.23 14.88 -11.40
CA ALA A 433 19.41 15.42 -12.49
C ALA A 433 20.01 16.67 -13.15
N THR A 434 19.80 16.82 -14.45
CA THR A 434 20.28 17.95 -15.28
C THR A 434 19.50 19.25 -15.09
N ASP A 435 18.43 19.21 -14.29
CA ASP A 435 17.62 20.34 -13.83
C ASP A 435 17.50 20.37 -12.29
N PHE A 436 18.46 19.76 -11.58
CA PHE A 436 18.49 19.72 -10.12
C PHE A 436 18.54 21.13 -9.51
N LYS A 437 17.73 21.34 -8.46
CA LYS A 437 17.69 22.57 -7.67
C LYS A 437 17.97 22.24 -6.22
N GLY A 438 19.03 22.81 -5.68
CA GLY A 438 19.36 22.68 -4.27
C GLY A 438 18.61 23.69 -3.41
N GLU A 439 18.48 23.40 -2.12
CA GLU A 439 17.66 24.17 -1.17
C GLU A 439 16.16 24.31 -1.55
N PHE A 440 15.71 23.61 -2.60
CA PHE A 440 14.36 23.63 -3.15
C PHE A 440 13.54 22.44 -2.63
N TRP A 441 12.30 22.68 -2.20
CA TRP A 441 11.38 21.64 -1.74
C TRP A 441 10.77 20.83 -2.90
N TYR A 442 10.92 19.51 -2.83
CA TYR A 442 10.31 18.52 -3.72
C TYR A 442 9.30 17.71 -2.92
N PHE A 443 8.07 17.57 -3.43
CA PHE A 443 7.10 16.62 -2.84
C PHE A 443 7.66 15.21 -2.91
N CYS A 444 7.61 14.46 -1.79
CA CYS A 444 8.03 13.06 -1.73
C CYS A 444 7.21 12.17 -2.68
N ASN A 445 5.96 12.55 -2.94
CA ASN A 445 4.96 11.76 -3.63
C ASN A 445 4.09 12.63 -4.54
N GLN A 446 3.37 11.97 -5.44
CA GLN A 446 2.19 12.56 -6.08
C GLN A 446 0.99 12.37 -5.14
N ARG A 447 -0.24 12.39 -5.66
CA ARG A 447 -1.45 12.15 -4.86
C ARG A 447 -1.44 10.73 -4.25
N THR A 448 -1.30 10.64 -2.95
CA THR A 448 -1.42 9.40 -2.16
C THR A 448 -2.84 9.25 -1.61
N THR A 449 -3.51 8.13 -1.85
CA THR A 449 -4.92 7.92 -1.43
C THR A 449 -5.15 6.57 -0.77
N LEU A 450 -5.98 6.55 0.28
CA LEU A 450 -6.63 5.37 0.85
C LEU A 450 -8.01 5.17 0.23
N ASP A 451 -8.33 3.96 -0.22
CA ASP A 451 -9.68 3.46 -0.42
C ASP A 451 -10.01 2.49 0.73
N PRO A 452 -10.94 2.83 1.65
CA PRO A 452 -11.31 1.97 2.77
C PRO A 452 -11.94 0.62 2.36
N THR A 453 -12.50 0.54 1.15
CA THR A 453 -13.38 -0.54 0.67
C THR A 453 -12.86 -1.28 -0.55
N SER A 454 -11.84 -0.74 -1.21
CA SER A 454 -11.33 -1.19 -2.52
C SER A 454 -12.40 -1.20 -3.64
N THR A 455 -13.33 -0.24 -3.62
CA THR A 455 -14.40 -0.09 -4.63
C THR A 455 -14.17 1.06 -5.63
N GLY A 456 -13.17 1.91 -5.38
CA GLY A 456 -12.92 3.16 -6.09
C GLY A 456 -13.89 4.31 -5.76
N SER A 457 -14.86 4.09 -4.86
CA SER A 457 -15.98 5.02 -4.64
C SER A 457 -15.68 6.15 -3.65
N SER A 458 -14.79 5.93 -2.68
CA SER A 458 -14.41 6.93 -1.67
C SER A 458 -12.90 6.92 -1.46
N LEU A 459 -12.20 7.88 -2.07
CA LEU A 459 -10.76 8.03 -1.94
C LEU A 459 -10.43 9.13 -0.93
N LEU A 460 -9.66 8.77 0.10
CA LEU A 460 -9.25 9.63 1.20
C LEU A 460 -7.79 10.04 1.00
N ASP A 461 -7.52 11.34 0.93
CA ASP A 461 -6.17 11.86 0.65
C ASP A 461 -5.27 11.85 1.89
N PHE A 462 -4.02 11.42 1.72
CA PHE A 462 -2.96 11.71 2.69
C PHE A 462 -2.36 13.10 2.41
N PRO A 463 -1.90 13.83 3.44
CA PRO A 463 -1.06 15.01 3.22
C PRO A 463 0.28 14.59 2.60
N ILE A 464 0.78 15.34 1.63
CA ILE A 464 2.05 15.04 0.97
C ILE A 464 3.19 15.87 1.59
N PRO A 465 4.20 15.22 2.21
CA PRO A 465 5.37 15.91 2.71
C PRO A 465 6.36 16.24 1.58
N SER A 466 7.33 17.11 1.88
CA SER A 466 8.43 17.47 0.99
C SER A 466 9.80 17.22 1.61
N ILE A 467 10.81 17.04 0.76
CA ILE A 467 12.23 17.01 1.11
C ILE A 467 13.03 17.97 0.23
N LYS A 468 14.27 18.27 0.61
CA LYS A 468 15.23 19.02 -0.19
C LYS A 468 16.64 18.43 -0.06
N ALA A 469 17.59 18.91 -0.86
CA ALA A 469 19.00 18.59 -0.70
C ALA A 469 19.86 19.86 -0.62
N PRO A 470 20.92 19.87 0.21
CA PRO A 470 21.82 21.00 0.36
C PRO A 470 22.80 21.15 -0.81
N THR A 471 23.33 22.36 -0.95
CA THR A 471 24.32 22.74 -1.98
C THR A 471 25.71 22.95 -1.40
N VAL A 472 26.72 22.92 -2.28
CA VAL A 472 28.07 23.40 -1.98
C VAL A 472 28.41 24.67 -2.77
N LYS A 473 29.40 25.41 -2.27
CA LYS A 473 30.01 26.55 -2.99
C LYS A 473 31.48 26.25 -3.22
N LEU A 474 31.97 26.57 -4.42
CA LEU A 474 33.37 26.42 -4.81
C LEU A 474 34.02 27.80 -4.88
N SER A 475 35.26 27.93 -4.42
CA SER A 475 36.06 29.16 -4.52
C SER A 475 37.30 28.88 -5.34
N LEU A 476 37.48 29.60 -6.45
CA LEU A 476 38.56 29.39 -7.42
C LEU A 476 39.48 30.62 -7.45
N GLU A 477 40.79 30.38 -7.53
CA GLU A 477 41.76 31.39 -7.92
C GLU A 477 42.85 30.84 -8.85
N LYS A 478 43.41 31.69 -9.72
CA LYS A 478 44.59 31.38 -10.53
C LYS A 478 45.85 31.95 -9.89
N GLN A 479 46.90 31.15 -9.84
CA GLN A 479 48.26 31.58 -9.53
C GLN A 479 49.18 31.32 -10.74
N TRP A 480 50.10 32.26 -10.97
CA TRP A 480 51.11 32.20 -12.02
C TRP A 480 52.48 32.15 -11.35
N LYS A 481 53.26 31.10 -11.62
CA LYS A 481 54.55 30.85 -10.99
C LYS A 481 55.67 31.00 -12.02
N ASP A 482 56.74 31.68 -11.62
CA ASP A 482 57.95 31.92 -12.43
C ASP A 482 57.68 32.63 -13.78
N ALA A 483 56.54 33.30 -13.90
CA ALA A 483 55.99 33.84 -15.14
C ALA A 483 56.18 35.36 -15.26
N PRO A 484 56.84 35.88 -16.32
CA PRO A 484 56.83 37.30 -16.65
C PRO A 484 55.40 37.82 -16.90
N GLU A 485 55.07 39.04 -16.46
CA GLU A 485 53.70 39.55 -16.65
C GLU A 485 53.26 39.62 -18.12
N ALA A 486 54.21 39.84 -19.04
CA ALA A 486 53.96 39.91 -20.48
C ALA A 486 53.51 38.57 -21.13
N VAL A 487 53.66 37.42 -20.45
CA VAL A 487 53.20 36.11 -20.93
C VAL A 487 51.95 35.60 -20.20
N ILE A 488 51.41 36.36 -19.25
CA ILE A 488 50.16 36.03 -18.57
C ILE A 488 48.98 36.46 -19.45
N PRO A 489 48.11 35.54 -19.93
CA PRO A 489 46.98 35.87 -20.79
C PRO A 489 45.87 36.61 -20.02
N ASP A 490 45.02 37.36 -20.74
CA ASP A 490 43.89 38.08 -20.11
C ASP A 490 42.80 37.16 -19.56
N LYS A 491 42.73 35.91 -20.03
CA LYS A 491 41.81 34.88 -19.51
C LYS A 491 42.42 33.47 -19.58
N ILE A 492 41.95 32.61 -18.70
CA ILE A 492 42.00 31.14 -18.87
C ILE A 492 40.58 30.59 -18.79
N ASP A 493 40.37 29.47 -19.46
CA ASP A 493 39.11 28.75 -19.57
C ASP A 493 39.22 27.41 -18.80
N TYR A 494 38.17 27.04 -18.08
CA TYR A 494 38.17 25.86 -17.20
C TYR A 494 36.81 25.16 -17.19
N GLN A 495 36.80 23.92 -16.70
CA GLN A 495 35.59 23.14 -16.42
C GLN A 495 35.61 22.60 -15.00
N VAL A 496 34.44 22.58 -14.36
CA VAL A 496 34.23 21.95 -13.05
C VAL A 496 33.85 20.48 -13.27
N ILE A 497 34.56 19.56 -12.63
CA ILE A 497 34.35 18.12 -12.72
C ILE A 497 33.79 17.60 -11.38
N ARG A 498 32.90 16.60 -11.40
CA ARG A 498 32.32 15.99 -10.20
C ARG A 498 32.34 14.46 -10.19
N THR A 499 32.59 13.86 -9.02
CA THR A 499 32.67 12.39 -8.81
C THR A 499 32.53 12.05 -7.31
N PRO A 500 32.01 10.88 -6.89
CA PRO A 500 31.40 9.81 -7.67
C PRO A 500 29.95 10.11 -8.07
N LEU A 501 29.48 9.45 -9.13
CA LEU A 501 28.10 9.53 -9.64
C LEU A 501 27.53 8.12 -9.84
N ILE A 502 26.22 7.98 -9.66
CA ILE A 502 25.51 6.69 -9.80
C ILE A 502 24.83 6.57 -11.17
N THR A 503 24.32 7.68 -11.71
CA THR A 503 23.53 7.73 -12.94
C THR A 503 24.47 7.90 -14.14
N PRO A 504 24.56 6.95 -15.09
CA PRO A 504 25.49 7.04 -16.22
C PRO A 504 25.24 8.22 -17.17
N ALA A 505 24.03 8.79 -17.15
CA ALA A 505 23.64 9.95 -17.94
C ALA A 505 23.81 11.30 -17.20
N ALA A 506 24.27 11.29 -15.94
CA ALA A 506 24.54 12.52 -15.20
C ALA A 506 25.74 13.27 -15.79
N TRP A 507 25.68 14.60 -15.76
CA TRP A 507 26.82 15.41 -16.19
C TRP A 507 28.02 15.19 -15.26
N THR A 508 29.21 15.00 -15.86
CA THR A 508 30.49 14.78 -15.17
C THR A 508 31.37 16.03 -15.16
N ALA A 509 31.27 16.86 -16.21
CA ALA A 509 31.97 18.13 -16.37
C ALA A 509 30.99 19.26 -16.73
N SER A 510 31.31 20.49 -16.36
CA SER A 510 30.53 21.68 -16.73
C SER A 510 30.76 22.09 -18.19
N ASP A 511 29.89 22.95 -18.73
CA ASP A 511 30.26 23.77 -19.87
C ASP A 511 31.47 24.66 -19.48
N THR A 512 32.20 25.15 -20.47
CA THR A 512 33.43 25.93 -20.26
C THR A 512 33.14 27.29 -19.63
N LEU A 513 33.82 27.58 -18.54
CA LEU A 513 33.84 28.84 -17.78
C LEU A 513 35.17 29.57 -17.98
N SER A 514 35.27 30.83 -17.57
CA SER A 514 36.53 31.62 -17.67
C SER A 514 36.89 32.34 -16.36
N LEU A 515 38.18 32.39 -16.03
CA LEU A 515 38.77 33.33 -15.07
C LEU A 515 39.50 34.44 -15.86
N THR A 516 39.29 35.71 -15.50
CA THR A 516 39.89 36.86 -16.21
C THR A 516 40.83 37.67 -15.33
N LYS A 517 41.86 38.27 -15.94
CA LYS A 517 42.83 39.16 -15.30
C LYS A 517 42.14 40.36 -14.63
N GLU A 518 41.12 40.92 -15.28
CA GLU A 518 40.24 41.99 -14.75
C GLU A 518 39.61 41.66 -13.38
N LYS A 519 39.31 40.38 -13.12
CA LYS A 519 38.72 39.89 -11.87
C LYS A 519 39.77 39.30 -10.93
N ASN A 520 41.05 39.66 -11.11
CA ASN A 520 42.20 39.09 -10.41
C ASN A 520 42.27 37.56 -10.49
N PHE A 521 41.70 36.98 -11.56
CA PHE A 521 41.45 35.55 -11.72
C PHE A 521 40.81 34.85 -10.51
N LYS A 522 39.84 35.48 -9.83
CA LYS A 522 39.08 34.85 -8.74
C LYS A 522 37.61 34.66 -9.09
N ALA A 523 37.00 33.57 -8.62
CA ALA A 523 35.58 33.32 -8.74
C ALA A 523 35.02 32.57 -7.52
N THR A 524 33.73 32.75 -7.26
CA THR A 524 32.96 31.91 -6.33
C THR A 524 31.74 31.38 -7.07
N LEU A 525 31.61 30.06 -7.13
CA LEU A 525 30.56 29.35 -7.85
C LEU A 525 29.58 28.75 -6.86
N SER A 526 28.28 29.05 -7.04
CA SER A 526 27.18 28.30 -6.41
C SER A 526 26.41 27.46 -7.44
N THR A 527 26.60 27.76 -8.72
CA THR A 527 26.04 27.05 -9.86
C THR A 527 27.10 26.87 -10.95
N VAL A 528 26.90 25.91 -11.85
CA VAL A 528 27.67 25.74 -13.08
C VAL A 528 26.75 25.60 -14.31
N PRO A 529 27.14 26.11 -15.48
CA PRO A 529 26.39 25.89 -16.71
C PRO A 529 26.54 24.45 -17.20
N ILE A 530 25.41 23.84 -17.59
CA ILE A 530 25.31 22.54 -18.26
C ILE A 530 24.32 22.72 -19.41
N LEU A 531 24.77 22.51 -20.66
CA LEU A 531 23.95 22.78 -21.85
C LEU A 531 23.34 24.21 -21.84
N SER A 532 24.14 25.18 -21.40
CA SER A 532 23.77 26.59 -21.19
C SER A 532 22.73 26.86 -20.10
N VAL A 533 22.41 25.89 -19.24
CA VAL A 533 21.53 26.05 -18.07
C VAL A 533 22.33 25.98 -16.77
N ASN A 534 22.25 27.03 -15.95
CA ASN A 534 22.88 27.04 -14.62
C ASN A 534 22.22 25.99 -13.72
N ASN A 535 23.02 25.02 -13.28
CA ASN A 535 22.67 23.95 -12.37
C ASN A 535 23.30 24.20 -10.99
N ASP A 536 22.57 23.90 -9.92
CA ASP A 536 23.12 23.92 -8.56
C ASP A 536 24.13 22.79 -8.34
N LEU A 537 25.03 23.00 -7.38
CA LEU A 537 26.06 22.04 -7.01
C LEU A 537 25.60 21.21 -5.79
N PRO A 538 25.06 19.99 -5.96
CA PRO A 538 24.62 19.15 -4.84
C PRO A 538 25.80 18.74 -3.94
N LEU A 539 25.54 18.62 -2.64
CA LEU A 539 26.50 18.08 -1.67
C LEU A 539 26.78 16.58 -1.89
N TYR A 540 25.77 15.82 -2.31
CA TYR A 540 25.84 14.36 -2.40
C TYR A 540 25.18 13.83 -3.67
N ASN A 541 25.53 12.60 -4.03
CA ASN A 541 25.06 11.89 -5.22
C ASN A 541 23.79 11.06 -4.94
N ASN A 542 23.28 10.33 -5.93
CA ASN A 542 22.04 9.55 -5.79
C ASN A 542 22.15 8.33 -4.85
N ALA A 543 23.35 7.98 -4.38
CA ALA A 543 23.59 7.02 -3.29
C ALA A 543 23.82 7.69 -1.92
N GLY A 544 23.85 9.02 -1.86
CA GLY A 544 24.14 9.80 -0.65
C GLY A 544 25.63 9.96 -0.35
N GLU A 545 26.52 9.52 -1.25
CA GLU A 545 27.96 9.76 -1.13
C GLU A 545 28.26 11.22 -1.39
N THR A 546 29.14 11.84 -0.61
CA THR A 546 29.55 13.24 -0.82
C THR A 546 30.26 13.39 -2.15
N ILE A 547 29.82 14.35 -2.95
CA ILE A 547 30.43 14.62 -4.26
C ILE A 547 31.71 15.43 -4.06
N SER A 548 32.81 14.88 -4.53
CA SER A 548 34.08 15.59 -4.71
C SER A 548 34.03 16.38 -6.00
N TYR A 549 34.27 17.68 -5.89
CA TYR A 549 34.45 18.58 -7.03
C TYR A 549 35.94 18.79 -7.31
N SER A 550 36.28 18.97 -8.58
CA SER A 550 37.61 19.30 -9.08
C SER A 550 37.52 20.30 -10.23
N VAL A 551 38.64 20.88 -10.65
CA VAL A 551 38.69 21.89 -11.72
C VAL A 551 39.80 21.55 -12.71
N ASN A 552 39.46 21.48 -14.00
CA ASN A 552 40.42 21.27 -15.08
C ASN A 552 40.56 22.53 -15.95
N GLU A 553 41.79 23.00 -16.15
CA GLU A 553 42.08 24.08 -17.10
C GLU A 553 42.08 23.54 -18.53
N VAL A 554 41.35 24.20 -19.44
CA VAL A 554 41.10 23.73 -20.81
C VAL A 554 42.11 24.28 -21.80
N ASN A 555 42.59 25.51 -21.59
CA ASN A 555 43.46 26.24 -22.52
C ASN A 555 44.78 26.68 -21.85
N ILE A 556 45.47 25.72 -21.23
CA ILE A 556 46.80 25.93 -20.62
C ILE A 556 47.71 26.64 -21.65
N PRO A 557 48.27 27.82 -21.35
CA PRO A 557 49.04 28.57 -22.34
C PRO A 557 50.35 27.86 -22.71
N GLU A 558 50.80 28.10 -23.93
CA GLU A 558 52.07 27.55 -24.41
C GLU A 558 53.24 27.99 -23.51
N GLY A 559 54.17 27.07 -23.23
CA GLY A 559 55.29 27.32 -22.31
C GLY A 559 54.97 27.14 -20.82
N PHE A 560 53.77 26.71 -20.43
CA PHE A 560 53.43 26.42 -19.03
C PHE A 560 53.25 24.93 -18.73
N ASP A 561 53.38 24.56 -17.46
CA ASP A 561 52.84 23.33 -16.86
C ASP A 561 51.73 23.69 -15.86
N PHE A 562 50.61 22.97 -15.93
CA PHE A 562 49.46 23.11 -15.03
C PHE A 562 49.56 22.17 -13.83
N SER A 563 49.23 22.67 -12.66
CA SER A 563 48.88 21.86 -11.50
C SER A 563 47.68 22.47 -10.74
N LEU A 564 46.97 21.62 -10.01
CA LEU A 564 45.84 22.02 -9.16
C LEU A 564 46.20 21.75 -7.69
N ASN A 565 46.10 22.77 -6.85
CA ASN A 565 45.99 22.57 -5.41
C ASN A 565 44.52 22.69 -4.99
N GLN A 566 44.09 21.87 -4.03
CA GLN A 566 42.73 21.82 -3.53
C GLN A 566 42.72 21.70 -2.00
N GLU A 567 42.06 22.66 -1.34
CA GLU A 567 41.79 22.62 0.09
C GLU A 567 40.27 22.67 0.29
N ASN A 568 39.66 21.51 0.56
CA ASN A 568 38.20 21.33 0.57
C ASN A 568 37.57 21.76 -0.77
N ASN A 569 36.75 22.82 -0.76
CA ASN A 569 36.12 23.41 -1.95
C ASN A 569 36.82 24.71 -2.41
N HIS A 570 38.05 24.96 -1.95
CA HIS A 570 38.91 26.00 -2.49
C HIS A 570 39.92 25.39 -3.46
N PHE A 571 40.04 26.00 -4.65
CA PHE A 571 40.83 25.51 -5.76
C PHE A 571 41.81 26.58 -6.22
N THR A 572 43.09 26.27 -6.17
CA THR A 572 44.17 27.11 -6.69
C THR A 572 44.71 26.47 -7.95
N LEU A 573 44.40 27.05 -9.10
CA LEU A 573 44.91 26.63 -10.40
C LEU A 573 46.29 27.26 -10.58
N ILE A 574 47.36 26.47 -10.73
CA ILE A 574 48.74 26.96 -10.80
C ILE A 574 49.28 26.69 -12.20
N ASN A 575 49.77 27.73 -12.90
CA ASN A 575 50.57 27.57 -14.11
C ASN A 575 52.01 27.98 -13.80
N THR A 576 52.96 27.05 -13.96
CA THR A 576 54.40 27.29 -13.81
C THR A 576 55.04 27.48 -15.18
N TYR A 577 55.74 28.60 -15.39
CA TYR A 577 56.40 28.89 -16.65
C TYR A 577 57.66 28.03 -16.83
N LYS A 578 57.85 27.49 -18.03
CA LYS A 578 59.05 26.73 -18.42
C LYS A 578 60.14 27.71 -18.80
N GLU A 579 61.21 27.80 -18.01
CA GLU A 579 62.39 28.56 -18.43
C GLU A 579 62.97 27.98 -19.72
N THR A 580 62.86 28.74 -20.81
CA THR A 580 63.54 28.42 -22.06
C THR A 580 65.03 28.70 -21.87
N SER A 581 65.80 27.65 -21.57
CA SER A 581 67.26 27.74 -21.57
C SER A 581 67.75 28.04 -22.99
N THR A 582 68.06 29.32 -23.26
CA THR A 582 68.69 29.76 -24.50
C THR A 582 70.11 29.20 -24.56
N SER A 583 70.24 28.00 -25.11
CA SER A 583 71.51 27.35 -25.38
C SER A 583 72.23 28.09 -26.51
N THR A 584 73.14 29.00 -26.14
CA THR A 584 74.09 29.58 -27.08
C THR A 584 75.07 28.48 -27.50
N THR A 585 75.12 28.18 -28.79
CA THR A 585 75.99 27.18 -29.39
C THR A 585 77.47 27.53 -29.21
N GLU A 586 78.23 26.70 -28.51
CA GLU A 586 79.62 26.42 -28.85
C GLU A 586 79.85 24.91 -28.93
N SER A 587 80.69 24.51 -29.88
CA SER A 587 80.88 23.12 -30.29
C SER A 587 82.17 22.55 -29.69
N SER A 588 82.09 21.41 -29.00
CA SER A 588 83.25 20.54 -28.83
C SER A 588 82.85 19.09 -28.56
N SER A 589 83.70 18.18 -29.02
CA SER A 589 83.52 16.74 -29.07
C SER A 589 83.95 16.00 -27.80
N SER A 590 83.40 14.79 -27.61
CA SER A 590 83.99 13.53 -27.07
C SER A 590 83.01 12.86 -26.10
N GLU A 591 82.44 11.71 -26.44
CA GLU A 591 82.98 10.33 -26.35
C GLU A 591 82.60 9.61 -25.03
N SER A 592 81.57 8.78 -25.15
CA SER A 592 81.36 7.45 -24.55
C SER A 592 81.60 7.13 -23.05
N THR A 593 80.64 6.31 -22.56
CA THR A 593 80.79 5.08 -21.74
C THR A 593 80.46 5.07 -20.22
N SER A 594 79.73 4.00 -19.86
CA SER A 594 79.83 3.17 -18.64
C SER A 594 79.00 3.47 -17.37
N GLN A 595 78.05 2.55 -17.13
CA GLN A 595 77.82 1.74 -15.91
C GLN A 595 78.20 2.29 -14.51
N SER A 596 77.24 2.21 -13.57
CA SER A 596 77.37 1.43 -12.31
C SER A 596 75.98 1.33 -11.64
N SER A 597 75.42 0.14 -11.38
CA SER A 597 75.56 -0.74 -10.20
C SER A 597 74.78 -0.30 -8.95
N THR A 598 74.13 -1.29 -8.33
CA THR A 598 73.28 -1.26 -7.13
C THR A 598 74.08 -1.32 -5.81
N SER A 599 73.37 -1.55 -4.69
CA SER A 599 73.84 -1.91 -3.34
C SER A 599 74.19 -0.72 -2.41
N ASP A 600 73.89 -0.73 -1.11
CA ASP A 600 73.11 -1.68 -0.30
C ASP A 600 72.61 -1.05 1.03
N SER A 601 71.64 -1.74 1.67
CA SER A 601 71.37 -1.92 3.12
C SER A 601 72.10 -1.03 4.17
N ASN A 602 71.49 -0.57 5.28
CA ASN A 602 71.00 -1.42 6.39
C ASN A 602 70.31 -0.62 7.55
N SER A 603 69.64 -1.35 8.47
CA SER A 603 69.24 -1.13 9.90
C SER A 603 69.43 0.23 10.63
N SER A 604 68.71 0.60 11.70
CA SER A 604 68.26 -0.19 12.88
C SER A 604 67.31 0.59 13.84
N GLU A 605 66.53 -0.16 14.64
CA GLU A 605 66.05 0.09 16.04
C GLU A 605 65.44 1.47 16.42
N SER A 606 64.15 1.60 16.81
CA SER A 606 63.42 1.05 17.99
C SER A 606 63.63 1.81 19.32
N SER A 607 62.60 2.48 19.85
CA SER A 607 62.10 2.30 21.24
C SER A 607 60.90 3.18 21.61
N THR A 608 60.01 2.59 22.41
CA THR A 608 58.75 3.07 23.02
C THR A 608 58.85 4.20 24.06
N THR A 609 57.75 4.96 24.23
CA THR A 609 57.18 5.23 25.58
C THR A 609 55.64 5.37 25.55
N VAL A 610 54.97 4.98 26.64
CA VAL A 610 53.51 4.99 26.85
C VAL A 610 53.18 5.66 28.19
N VAL A 611 52.15 6.52 28.27
CA VAL A 611 51.36 6.77 29.51
C VAL A 611 49.89 7.13 29.15
N THR A 612 48.94 6.68 29.96
CA THR A 612 47.48 6.83 29.83
C THR A 612 46.89 7.58 31.03
N SER A 613 45.86 8.44 30.85
CA SER A 613 44.96 8.88 31.95
C SER A 613 43.53 9.28 31.49
N THR A 614 42.54 8.73 32.18
CA THR A 614 41.09 9.03 32.34
C THR A 614 40.81 10.34 33.14
N GLU A 615 39.61 10.92 33.41
CA GLU A 615 38.18 10.86 32.94
C GLU A 615 37.38 12.10 33.52
N SER A 616 36.28 12.53 32.85
CA SER A 616 34.97 13.07 33.41
C SER A 616 34.94 14.37 34.31
N THR A 617 33.86 15.16 34.61
CA THR A 617 32.39 15.24 34.24
C THR A 617 31.70 16.59 34.69
N VAL A 618 30.70 17.12 33.93
CA VAL A 618 29.64 18.17 34.24
C VAL A 618 30.09 19.58 34.78
N ILE A 619 29.29 20.64 35.12
CA ILE A 619 27.86 20.90 35.48
C ILE A 619 27.36 22.36 35.12
N GLU A 620 26.13 22.53 34.56
CA GLU A 620 25.17 23.72 34.55
C GLU A 620 25.57 25.17 34.10
N THR A 621 24.70 26.18 33.80
CA THR A 621 23.23 26.37 33.49
C THR A 621 22.98 27.75 32.79
N SER A 622 21.84 27.96 32.11
CA SER A 622 20.92 29.15 32.24
C SER A 622 19.82 29.26 31.14
N GLU A 623 18.72 30.01 31.41
CA GLU A 623 17.42 30.01 30.68
C GLU A 623 16.96 31.38 30.08
N SER A 624 15.81 31.36 29.37
CA SER A 624 14.81 32.46 29.18
C SER A 624 15.04 33.47 28.02
N SER A 625 14.05 34.10 27.36
CA SER A 625 12.58 34.25 27.60
C SER A 625 11.78 34.50 26.28
N ARG A 626 10.52 35.01 26.31
CA ARG A 626 9.49 34.94 25.21
C ARG A 626 8.85 36.29 24.76
N LYS A 627 8.33 36.30 23.50
CA LYS A 627 7.15 37.08 22.95
C LYS A 627 7.31 38.61 22.67
N PRO A 628 6.38 39.28 21.95
CA PRO A 628 5.70 38.93 20.67
C PRO A 628 5.60 40.11 19.65
N ALA A 629 5.16 39.89 18.40
CA ALA A 629 4.76 41.00 17.49
C ALA A 629 3.59 40.64 16.53
N VAL A 630 2.82 41.67 16.15
CA VAL A 630 1.51 41.61 15.47
C VAL A 630 1.63 41.45 13.95
N ILE A 631 0.73 40.68 13.31
CA ILE A 631 0.56 40.63 11.85
C ILE A 631 -0.82 41.17 11.45
N LYS A 632 -0.84 42.05 10.43
CA LYS A 632 -2.05 42.54 9.74
C LYS A 632 -2.50 41.53 8.68
N THR A 633 -3.81 41.37 8.54
CA THR A 633 -4.47 40.63 7.45
C THR A 633 -4.47 41.43 6.14
N THR A 634 -4.06 40.79 5.04
CA THR A 634 -4.49 41.14 3.67
C THR A 634 -4.48 39.89 2.79
N SER A 635 -5.45 39.80 1.87
CA SER A 635 -5.82 38.63 1.09
C SER A 635 -5.31 38.63 -0.35
N ALA A 636 -4.85 37.48 -0.87
CA ALA A 636 -4.78 37.10 -2.29
C ALA A 636 -4.48 35.58 -2.38
N SER A 637 -5.43 34.71 -2.75
CA SER A 637 -5.72 34.23 -4.11
C SER A 637 -4.62 33.37 -4.77
N GLY A 638 -4.79 32.05 -4.78
CA GLY A 638 -3.93 31.10 -5.50
C GLY A 638 -4.12 29.64 -5.04
N LYS A 639 -5.21 28.97 -5.46
CA LYS A 639 -5.42 27.53 -5.21
C LYS A 639 -5.28 26.73 -6.51
N SER A 640 -4.22 25.93 -6.63
CA SER A 640 -3.99 24.87 -7.66
C SER A 640 -2.54 24.37 -7.56
N TYR A 641 -2.16 23.07 -7.47
CA TYR A 641 -2.84 21.81 -7.11
C TYR A 641 -1.74 20.85 -6.55
N PRO A 642 -1.86 19.50 -6.62
CA PRO A 642 -1.34 18.83 -7.82
C PRO A 642 -2.20 17.66 -8.33
N LYS A 643 -2.71 17.80 -9.56
CA LYS A 643 -2.87 16.67 -10.49
C LYS A 643 -1.63 16.63 -11.38
N THR A 644 -0.74 15.67 -11.17
CA THR A 644 0.23 15.26 -12.19
C THR A 644 -0.51 14.41 -13.21
N ASN A 645 -0.56 14.90 -14.43
CA ASN A 645 -1.35 14.29 -15.49
C ASN A 645 -0.53 13.17 -16.13
N ASP A 646 -0.93 11.91 -15.91
CA ASP A 646 -0.72 10.85 -16.89
C ASP A 646 -1.92 9.87 -16.91
N GLU A 647 -3.13 10.45 -16.98
CA GLU A 647 -4.37 9.73 -17.28
C GLU A 647 -4.37 9.20 -18.72
N ARG A 648 -3.56 8.16 -18.97
CA ARG A 648 -3.79 7.18 -20.05
C ARG A 648 -3.04 5.86 -19.91
N ALA A 649 -1.99 5.75 -19.08
CA ALA A 649 -1.28 4.48 -18.91
C ALA A 649 -2.13 3.41 -18.21
N SER A 650 -2.59 3.67 -16.98
CA SER A 650 -3.18 2.65 -16.08
C SER A 650 -4.33 1.83 -16.70
N LYS A 651 -5.33 2.48 -17.32
CA LYS A 651 -6.49 1.78 -17.90
C LYS A 651 -6.19 1.04 -19.22
N ILE A 652 -5.10 1.39 -19.92
CA ILE A 652 -4.68 0.65 -21.13
C ILE A 652 -4.02 -0.68 -20.71
N TRP A 653 -3.22 -0.70 -19.64
CA TRP A 653 -2.53 -1.91 -19.20
C TRP A 653 -3.48 -2.98 -18.60
N MET A 654 -4.49 -2.59 -17.81
CA MET A 654 -5.46 -3.56 -17.22
C MET A 654 -6.32 -4.28 -18.28
N LEU A 655 -6.73 -3.59 -19.34
CA LEU A 655 -7.54 -4.19 -20.42
C LEU A 655 -6.70 -5.04 -21.39
N ILE A 656 -5.43 -4.71 -21.59
CA ILE A 656 -4.53 -5.52 -22.43
C ILE A 656 -4.12 -6.81 -21.70
N GLY A 657 -3.83 -6.75 -20.40
CA GLY A 657 -3.46 -7.93 -19.60
C GLY A 657 -4.55 -9.00 -19.54
N THR A 658 -5.81 -8.59 -19.38
CA THR A 658 -6.97 -9.50 -19.33
C THR A 658 -7.35 -10.07 -20.70
N SER A 659 -7.20 -9.29 -21.78
CA SER A 659 -7.50 -9.75 -23.15
C SER A 659 -6.51 -10.78 -23.69
N LEU A 660 -5.21 -10.65 -23.37
CA LEU A 660 -4.16 -11.57 -23.86
C LEU A 660 -4.24 -12.97 -23.22
N LEU A 661 -4.65 -13.07 -21.95
CA LEU A 661 -4.88 -14.35 -21.27
C LEU A 661 -6.13 -15.07 -21.81
N GLY A 662 -7.23 -14.33 -22.07
CA GLY A 662 -8.44 -14.90 -22.65
C GLY A 662 -8.24 -15.43 -24.08
N ALA A 663 -7.53 -14.69 -24.93
CA ALA A 663 -7.31 -15.07 -26.33
C ALA A 663 -6.37 -16.28 -26.48
N SER A 664 -5.34 -16.40 -25.63
CA SER A 664 -4.41 -17.53 -25.65
C SER A 664 -5.06 -18.84 -25.20
N LEU A 665 -5.86 -18.82 -24.13
CA LEU A 665 -6.64 -19.98 -23.67
C LEU A 665 -7.72 -20.42 -24.68
N TYR A 666 -8.37 -19.49 -25.39
CA TYR A 666 -9.37 -19.82 -26.40
C TYR A 666 -8.75 -20.47 -27.67
N LEU A 667 -7.52 -20.10 -28.04
CA LEU A 667 -6.82 -20.70 -29.18
C LEU A 667 -6.23 -22.08 -28.85
N LEU A 668 -5.71 -22.29 -27.64
CA LEU A 668 -5.21 -23.59 -27.17
C LEU A 668 -6.31 -24.67 -27.12
N LYS A 669 -7.57 -24.29 -26.85
CA LYS A 669 -8.71 -25.22 -26.78
C LYS A 669 -9.31 -25.59 -28.15
N LYS A 670 -8.70 -25.17 -29.26
CA LYS A 670 -9.21 -25.40 -30.63
C LYS A 670 -8.19 -26.06 -31.58
N PHE A 671 -7.08 -26.55 -31.04
CA PHE A 671 -6.03 -27.27 -31.76
C PHE A 671 -5.64 -28.63 -31.14
N ASN A 672 -6.50 -29.15 -30.25
CA ASN A 672 -6.62 -30.58 -29.92
C ASN A 672 -8.03 -31.03 -30.31
#